data_AF-A0A2E0WXE8-F1
#
_entry.id   AF-A0A2E0WXE8-F1
#
_cell.length_a   1.000
_cell.length_b   1.000
_cell.length_c   1.000
_cell.angle_alpha   90.00
_cell.angle_beta   90.00
_cell.angle_gamma   90.00
#
_symmetry.space_group_name_H-M   'P 1'
#
loop_
_entity.id
_entity.type
_entity.pdbx_description
1 polymer ?
#
loop_
_entity_poly.entity_id
_entity_poly.type
_entity_poly.pdbx_seq_one_letter_code
_entity_poly.pdbx_strand_id
1 'polypeptide(L)'
;MRFLCLAEGSDILCLRSDTLPVFRVQPAKLAMPQSDGNPRPPRSDRGELESLYDEYESALLGGGRPLIADYLPRCRAGLRATLLRELTLLRMAHRGHKSAADVRREIIAEEPDLRAELEAAYSLDSRQVAAPPPSTDAASTNFTAEVSPPAQDNSGSAATIDVQYVTLRCPACAASNVVTHNSDASRIACTKCGIPLGSHAVAAEVVTPNRGDQPTVDQAIGVRGAGDETFYRHLIAGERFRKLNLHAVGGLGEIYLARDEQLVREVALKELQHQHADTPGKRDRFVFEGRVTGKLEHPGIVPIYSLGADVHGRPFYTMRFVRGRSLAKVIQILHLEDDFAIHPSHTGLRSALQNFMAACHALEYAHSRGVLHCDVKPDNIMVGKFGETYVVDWGMARVAGSDLVAYQHDGESPIQPSRADIDPQPGAAMGTPAFMSPEQAVGDVDQLAEATDIFSLGATLFHLLTGKPPYTGKSLSEVISKAAAAAYAPPRELSSRVPRPLEAVCLKAMAKLPSDRYASARQLADDVDRWLGDEPLTAYRDSYFDRARRFARRNRALVGLAASALVLIAVVSTVAALLVNRARLEQIRLTQRNQQLAESEAAAHDEAERRFIQARKTVDVWLTGFSEALQQYPGMTGLRETMLARAADEYERFANEELSRPELREERARTQIRLGNLRRDLGDVDAAVAAYQSAADTLAPGESEGDPSASIVVERARALERLGLALADQHQHADALAALRESIESLEQLANERTSPPPQAVIALATSHISLGTLLAAVEEFDESKRQYDEAAALASRSVSDPDAADALDRLAATAKTGLGQIALAQGDAARAERCFADATNAFENLWLRSDGDPAAREQLATARLARAATLAAQGDLQGQANETQRALEDLSWLAAAYPDIVRYRERVNEAHTNLGMAQIELGEFADAEKTLETARDELRTMVADYPLSMGYVRDYAVALDDLAHLRMLAGAYGLGLADANEAARILSELAAAAPDLAGLRERLAVVESHRAQALWDLGERDAAVEQFATASSLVQEIVRRAEVPATLLPNLAVIEERYGEALHASGDDKAAHRHWQAAAELWDRWDSASHDGRAAQQAAEFFLTCPDETIADPARALALASAAYRMAPQNSYAAALVALAQSKLGRMQPARTALARFGAIEHSGKAATRPAAWMAMAAASINAQEGHAQLARKQLGTLREWEANVAPGDWAFRAMRKAAEAAWPQDFAPFGENSPQRLKASDDGADGTDSSD
;
A
#
# COMPACT_ATOMS: atom_id res chain seq x y z
N MET A 1 -44.74 12.83 23.92
CA MET A 1 -44.25 14.22 24.01
C MET A 1 -43.00 14.21 24.88
N ARG A 2 -41.82 14.34 24.28
CA ARG A 2 -40.54 14.48 24.99
C ARG A 2 -39.84 15.71 24.42
N PHE A 3 -39.49 16.66 25.27
CA PHE A 3 -38.67 17.82 24.93
C PHE A 3 -37.21 17.50 25.27
N LEU A 4 -36.28 17.95 24.44
CA LEU A 4 -34.83 17.91 24.71
C LEU A 4 -34.41 19.34 25.09
N CYS A 5 -33.89 19.50 26.31
CA CYS A 5 -33.27 20.73 26.77
C CYS A 5 -31.75 20.52 26.78
N LEU A 6 -31.00 21.40 26.13
CA LEU A 6 -29.54 21.49 26.25
C LEU A 6 -29.21 22.87 26.82
N ALA A 7 -28.31 22.92 27.79
CA ALA A 7 -27.90 24.13 28.49
C ALA A 7 -26.40 24.35 28.29
N GLU A 8 -26.02 25.47 27.68
CA GLU A 8 -24.71 26.11 27.81
C GLU A 8 -24.89 27.61 27.56
N GLY A 9 -24.70 28.44 28.60
CA GLY A 9 -24.84 29.90 28.54
C GLY A 9 -26.30 30.41 28.51
N SER A 10 -26.57 31.39 29.38
CA SER A 10 -27.80 32.14 29.75
C SER A 10 -29.15 32.07 29.00
N ASP A 11 -29.33 31.45 27.84
CA ASP A 11 -30.62 31.41 27.11
C ASP A 11 -31.03 29.98 26.72
N ILE A 12 -32.23 29.58 27.17
CA ILE A 12 -32.82 28.26 26.91
C ILE A 12 -33.68 28.32 25.64
N LEU A 13 -33.30 27.56 24.60
CA LEU A 13 -34.07 27.43 23.37
C LEU A 13 -34.79 26.07 23.33
N CYS A 14 -36.12 26.08 23.29
CA CYS A 14 -36.96 24.87 23.20
C CYS A 14 -37.48 24.68 21.76
N LEU A 15 -37.07 23.60 21.09
CA LEU A 15 -37.55 23.23 19.75
C LEU A 15 -38.45 21.97 19.77
N ARG A 16 -39.49 21.96 18.90
CA ARG A 16 -40.39 20.82 18.68
C ARG A 16 -39.79 19.83 17.67
N SER A 17 -39.94 18.52 17.94
CA SER A 17 -39.22 17.39 17.31
C SER A 17 -39.64 16.97 15.89
N ASP A 18 -40.46 17.73 15.18
CA ASP A 18 -41.23 17.13 14.06
C ASP A 18 -40.63 17.43 12.67
N THR A 19 -39.43 18.01 12.56
CA THR A 19 -38.86 18.45 11.26
C THR A 19 -37.37 18.16 11.01
N LEU A 20 -36.77 17.13 11.62
CA LEU A 20 -35.44 16.64 11.22
C LEU A 20 -35.48 15.14 10.88
N PRO A 21 -34.97 14.71 9.72
CA PRO A 21 -34.80 13.30 9.40
C PRO A 21 -33.62 12.75 10.23
N VAL A 22 -33.94 12.05 11.31
CA VAL A 22 -32.97 11.21 12.01
C VAL A 22 -32.58 10.07 11.07
N PHE A 23 -31.35 10.09 10.55
CA PHE A 23 -30.71 8.88 10.07
C PHE A 23 -30.53 7.95 11.28
N ARG A 24 -31.42 6.98 11.44
CA ARG A 24 -31.10 5.77 12.21
C ARG A 24 -30.04 5.02 11.41
N VAL A 25 -28.79 5.13 11.83
CA VAL A 25 -27.79 4.12 11.49
C VAL A 25 -28.27 2.83 12.13
N GLN A 26 -28.79 1.90 11.32
CA GLN A 26 -28.85 0.50 11.74
C GLN A 26 -27.40 0.02 11.84
N PRO A 27 -26.96 -0.56 12.98
CA PRO A 27 -25.68 -1.24 13.01
C PRO A 27 -25.72 -2.36 11.96
N ALA A 28 -24.67 -2.44 11.15
CA ALA A 28 -24.50 -3.53 10.21
C ALA A 28 -24.62 -4.85 10.98
N LYS A 29 -25.47 -5.78 10.52
CA LYS A 29 -25.40 -7.17 10.98
C LYS A 29 -23.98 -7.66 10.73
N LEU A 30 -23.20 -7.86 11.79
CA LEU A 30 -21.93 -8.57 11.72
C LEU A 30 -22.22 -9.96 11.17
N ALA A 31 -21.74 -10.24 9.97
CA ALA A 31 -21.81 -11.60 9.44
C ALA A 31 -21.00 -12.52 10.36
N MET A 32 -21.55 -13.68 10.71
CA MET A 32 -20.91 -14.69 11.55
C MET A 32 -19.40 -14.84 11.23
N PRO A 33 -18.49 -14.73 12.21
CA PRO A 33 -17.09 -15.03 12.00
C PRO A 33 -16.97 -16.51 11.61
N GLN A 34 -16.23 -16.82 10.54
CA GLN A 34 -15.90 -18.21 10.25
C GLN A 34 -14.86 -18.66 11.28
N SER A 35 -15.20 -19.62 12.13
CA SER A 35 -14.22 -20.26 13.01
C SER A 35 -13.31 -21.16 12.19
N ASP A 36 -12.02 -20.98 12.36
CA ASP A 36 -10.98 -21.79 11.72
C ASP A 36 -11.12 -23.25 12.15
N GLY A 37 -11.33 -24.14 11.17
CA GLY A 37 -10.98 -25.55 11.28
C GLY A 37 -12.04 -26.59 11.68
N ASN A 38 -13.34 -26.29 11.82
CA ASN A 38 -14.35 -27.32 12.15
C ASN A 38 -15.50 -27.43 11.11
N PRO A 39 -16.05 -28.65 10.86
CA PRO A 39 -17.08 -28.84 9.85
C PRO A 39 -18.37 -28.12 10.24
N ARG A 40 -18.99 -27.44 9.27
CA ARG A 40 -20.21 -26.65 9.47
C ARG A 40 -21.35 -27.53 10.01
N PRO A 41 -22.09 -27.07 11.05
CA PRO A 41 -23.27 -27.78 11.50
C PRO A 41 -24.37 -27.77 10.41
N PRO A 42 -25.28 -28.78 10.41
CA PRO A 42 -26.37 -28.89 9.45
C PRO A 42 -27.25 -27.64 9.40
N ARG A 43 -27.90 -27.39 8.24
CA ARG A 43 -28.75 -26.19 8.01
C ARG A 43 -29.86 -25.97 9.05
N SER A 44 -30.36 -27.02 9.71
CA SER A 44 -31.37 -26.92 10.77
C SER A 44 -30.86 -26.28 12.06
N ASP A 45 -29.57 -26.45 12.34
CA ASP A 45 -28.95 -26.09 13.62
C ASP A 45 -28.48 -24.63 13.63
N ARG A 46 -28.28 -24.07 12.43
CA ARG A 46 -27.87 -22.67 12.22
C ARG A 46 -28.94 -21.67 12.65
N GLY A 47 -30.22 -22.01 12.45
CA GLY A 47 -31.33 -21.12 12.82
C GLY A 47 -31.50 -20.96 14.34
N GLU A 48 -31.21 -22.00 15.12
CA GLU A 48 -31.28 -21.95 16.59
C GLU A 48 -30.16 -21.07 17.17
N LEU A 49 -28.93 -21.24 16.66
CA LEU A 49 -27.77 -20.43 17.03
C LEU A 49 -27.93 -18.96 16.61
N GLU A 50 -28.37 -18.69 15.37
CA GLU A 50 -28.63 -17.33 14.88
C GLU A 50 -29.68 -16.61 15.73
N SER A 51 -30.75 -17.31 16.12
CA SER A 51 -31.81 -16.71 16.93
C SER A 51 -31.33 -16.32 18.33
N LEU A 52 -30.55 -17.17 19.01
CA LEU A 52 -30.04 -16.87 20.35
C LEU A 52 -28.93 -15.81 20.32
N TYR A 53 -28.13 -15.81 19.25
CA TYR A 53 -27.10 -14.80 19.00
C TYR A 53 -27.70 -13.41 18.75
N ASP A 54 -28.66 -13.29 17.83
CA ASP A 54 -29.35 -12.04 17.49
C ASP A 54 -30.10 -11.44 18.72
N GLU A 55 -30.58 -12.29 19.62
CA GLU A 55 -31.26 -11.89 20.87
C GLU A 55 -30.25 -11.33 21.89
N TYR A 56 -29.07 -11.96 22.03
CA TYR A 56 -27.99 -11.52 22.93
C TYR A 56 -27.30 -10.24 22.45
N GLU A 57 -26.73 -10.24 21.24
CA GLU A 57 -27.18 -9.33 20.18
C GLU A 57 -27.76 -7.96 20.55
N SER A 58 -29.07 -7.92 20.35
CA SER A 58 -29.96 -6.81 20.60
C SER A 58 -29.94 -6.35 22.06
N ALA A 59 -29.74 -7.26 23.03
CA ALA A 59 -29.68 -6.91 24.44
C ALA A 59 -28.42 -6.12 24.80
N LEU A 60 -27.27 -6.43 24.19
CA LEU A 60 -26.04 -5.63 24.32
C LEU A 60 -26.18 -4.27 23.65
N LEU A 61 -26.68 -4.23 22.41
CA LEU A 61 -26.87 -2.99 21.66
C LEU A 61 -27.91 -2.04 22.29
N GLY A 62 -28.84 -2.59 23.08
CA GLY A 62 -29.79 -1.84 23.91
C GLY A 62 -29.19 -1.23 25.19
N GLY A 63 -27.88 -1.40 25.44
CA GLY A 63 -27.18 -0.93 26.64
C GLY A 63 -27.33 -1.85 27.86
N GLY A 64 -27.88 -3.06 27.68
CA GLY A 64 -28.02 -4.07 28.72
C GLY A 64 -26.73 -4.84 28.98
N ARG A 65 -26.65 -5.55 30.12
CA ARG A 65 -25.57 -6.50 30.44
C ARG A 65 -26.15 -7.92 30.58
N PRO A 66 -26.58 -8.56 29.48
CA PRO A 66 -27.15 -9.91 29.52
C PRO A 66 -26.10 -10.95 29.97
N LEU A 67 -26.48 -11.82 30.90
CA LEU A 67 -25.65 -12.94 31.36
C LEU A 67 -25.69 -14.07 30.33
N ILE A 68 -24.55 -14.67 30.01
CA ILE A 68 -24.46 -15.75 29.00
C ILE A 68 -25.16 -17.02 29.51
N ALA A 69 -25.15 -17.25 30.82
CA ALA A 69 -25.81 -18.36 31.50
C ALA A 69 -27.34 -18.37 31.28
N ASP A 70 -27.96 -17.25 30.89
CA ASP A 70 -29.40 -17.20 30.59
C ASP A 70 -29.75 -17.77 29.20
N TYR A 71 -28.75 -17.85 28.30
CA TYR A 71 -28.94 -18.25 26.90
C TYR A 71 -28.41 -19.66 26.64
N LEU A 72 -27.37 -20.08 27.35
CA LEU A 72 -26.78 -21.42 27.26
C LEU A 72 -27.77 -22.57 27.48
N PRO A 73 -28.64 -22.55 28.51
CA PRO A 73 -29.60 -23.63 28.77
C PRO A 73 -30.63 -23.81 27.65
N ARG A 74 -30.94 -22.71 26.95
CA ARG A 74 -31.89 -22.64 25.84
C ARG A 74 -31.32 -23.20 24.54
N CYS A 75 -29.99 -23.40 24.49
CA CYS A 75 -29.27 -24.05 23.39
C CYS A 75 -29.08 -25.55 23.71
N ARG A 76 -29.30 -26.41 22.72
CA ARG A 76 -29.06 -27.86 22.85
C ARG A 76 -27.60 -28.15 23.23
N ALA A 77 -27.40 -29.17 24.08
CA ALA A 77 -26.10 -29.49 24.67
C ALA A 77 -24.93 -29.59 23.67
N GLY A 78 -25.17 -30.15 22.47
CA GLY A 78 -24.14 -30.29 21.43
C GLY A 78 -23.70 -28.99 20.74
N LEU A 79 -24.46 -27.89 20.89
CA LEU A 79 -24.20 -26.60 20.26
C LEU A 79 -23.79 -25.51 21.27
N ARG A 80 -23.83 -25.81 22.57
CA ARG A 80 -23.51 -24.87 23.67
C ARG A 80 -22.10 -24.32 23.56
N ALA A 81 -21.10 -25.17 23.28
CA ALA A 81 -19.71 -24.72 23.13
C ALA A 81 -19.51 -23.78 21.93
N THR A 82 -20.33 -23.90 20.87
CA THR A 82 -20.30 -23.00 19.73
C THR A 82 -20.96 -21.68 20.09
N LEU A 83 -22.17 -21.72 20.66
CA LEU A 83 -22.86 -20.50 21.12
C LEU A 83 -22.01 -19.72 22.13
N LEU A 84 -21.38 -20.40 23.08
CA LEU A 84 -20.53 -19.80 24.10
C LEU A 84 -19.34 -19.04 23.51
N ARG A 85 -18.72 -19.58 22.45
CA ARG A 85 -17.63 -18.92 21.72
C ARG A 85 -18.11 -17.68 20.99
N GLU A 86 -19.22 -17.81 20.27
CA GLU A 86 -19.83 -16.70 19.52
C GLU A 86 -20.24 -15.54 20.43
N LEU A 87 -20.90 -15.82 21.56
CA LEU A 87 -21.31 -14.78 22.51
C LEU A 87 -20.11 -14.11 23.21
N THR A 88 -19.02 -14.85 23.44
CA THR A 88 -17.77 -14.30 23.98
C THR A 88 -17.13 -13.32 22.98
N LEU A 89 -17.07 -13.69 21.69
CA LEU A 89 -16.54 -12.83 20.62
C LEU A 89 -17.40 -11.58 20.42
N LEU A 90 -18.72 -11.71 20.52
CA LEU A 90 -19.63 -10.58 20.41
C LEU A 90 -19.46 -9.59 21.58
N ARG A 91 -19.28 -10.09 22.81
CA ARG A 91 -18.99 -9.26 23.99
C ARG A 91 -17.62 -8.57 23.87
N MET A 92 -16.65 -9.22 23.24
CA MET A 92 -15.34 -8.63 22.90
C MET A 92 -15.48 -7.49 21.88
N ALA A 93 -16.21 -7.73 20.78
CA ALA A 93 -16.44 -6.72 19.74
C ALA A 93 -17.15 -5.46 20.30
N HIS A 94 -18.08 -5.64 21.24
CA HIS A 94 -18.81 -4.51 21.83
C HIS A 94 -17.98 -3.67 22.82
N ARG A 95 -16.85 -4.18 23.33
CA ARG A 95 -16.06 -3.49 24.37
C ARG A 95 -14.86 -2.72 23.86
N GLY A 96 -14.51 -2.84 22.58
CA GLY A 96 -13.45 -2.05 21.92
C GLY A 96 -12.09 -2.16 22.61
N HIS A 97 -11.23 -3.08 22.12
CA HIS A 97 -9.84 -3.29 22.54
C HIS A 97 -9.60 -4.09 23.84
N LYS A 98 -9.97 -5.38 23.85
CA LYS A 98 -9.42 -6.38 24.80
C LYS A 98 -9.14 -7.71 24.08
N SER A 99 -8.14 -8.46 24.54
CA SER A 99 -7.86 -9.80 24.00
C SER A 99 -8.97 -10.79 24.42
N ALA A 100 -9.19 -11.85 23.62
CA ALA A 100 -10.18 -12.87 23.94
C ALA A 100 -9.93 -13.54 25.31
N ALA A 101 -8.67 -13.60 25.77
CA ALA A 101 -8.31 -14.13 27.08
C ALA A 101 -8.77 -13.22 28.24
N ASP A 102 -8.77 -11.91 28.04
CA ASP A 102 -9.22 -10.93 29.04
C ASP A 102 -10.74 -10.95 29.20
N VAL A 103 -11.45 -11.01 28.08
CA VAL A 103 -12.92 -11.10 28.06
C VAL A 103 -13.40 -12.42 28.69
N ARG A 104 -12.67 -13.53 28.48
CA ARG A 104 -12.96 -14.80 29.17
C ARG A 104 -12.77 -14.72 30.69
N ARG A 105 -11.71 -14.07 31.17
CA ARG A 105 -11.48 -13.87 32.62
C ARG A 105 -12.58 -13.01 33.25
N GLU A 106 -13.05 -11.99 32.53
CA GLU A 106 -14.16 -11.12 32.96
C GLU A 106 -15.48 -11.90 33.03
N ILE A 107 -15.81 -12.71 32.01
CA ILE A 107 -16.99 -13.58 32.03
C ILE A 107 -16.92 -14.59 33.19
N ILE A 108 -15.76 -15.19 33.47
CA ILE A 108 -15.59 -16.11 34.61
C ILE A 108 -15.73 -15.38 35.95
N ALA A 109 -15.35 -14.11 36.03
CA ALA A 109 -15.53 -13.30 37.24
C ALA A 109 -17.00 -12.90 37.47
N GLU A 110 -17.75 -12.61 36.39
CA GLU A 110 -19.17 -12.26 36.44
C GLU A 110 -20.09 -13.50 36.58
N GLU A 111 -19.71 -14.63 35.97
CA GLU A 111 -20.48 -15.86 35.88
C GLU A 111 -19.59 -17.08 36.21
N PRO A 112 -19.21 -17.30 37.49
CA PRO A 112 -18.22 -18.31 37.89
C PRO A 112 -18.60 -19.74 37.51
N ASP A 113 -19.90 -20.02 37.44
CA ASP A 113 -20.45 -21.34 37.10
C ASP A 113 -20.18 -21.73 35.63
N LEU A 114 -19.87 -20.76 34.76
CA LEU A 114 -19.51 -21.01 33.37
C LEU A 114 -18.03 -21.37 33.18
N ARG A 115 -17.19 -21.28 34.22
CA ARG A 115 -15.75 -21.54 34.11
C ARG A 115 -15.44 -22.86 33.43
N ALA A 116 -16.07 -23.95 33.86
CA ALA A 116 -15.80 -25.29 33.32
C ALA A 116 -16.25 -25.44 31.86
N GLU A 117 -17.41 -24.88 31.47
CA GLU A 117 -17.88 -24.91 30.07
C GLU A 117 -17.08 -23.97 29.16
N LEU A 118 -16.65 -22.81 29.67
CA LEU A 118 -15.82 -21.84 28.94
C LEU A 118 -14.41 -22.39 28.71
N GLU A 119 -13.80 -23.00 29.73
CA GLU A 119 -12.50 -23.67 29.61
C GLU A 119 -12.59 -24.88 28.67
N ALA A 120 -13.67 -25.67 28.72
CA ALA A 120 -13.89 -26.79 27.81
C ALA A 120 -14.15 -26.36 26.35
N ALA A 121 -14.89 -25.27 26.13
CA ALA A 121 -15.17 -24.75 24.78
C ALA A 121 -13.91 -24.23 24.06
N TYR A 122 -12.87 -23.87 24.82
CA TYR A 122 -11.60 -23.34 24.31
C TYR A 122 -10.39 -24.28 24.54
N SER A 123 -10.56 -25.48 25.12
CA SER A 123 -9.46 -26.43 25.36
C SER A 123 -9.14 -27.39 24.20
N LEU A 124 -9.82 -27.24 23.05
CA LEU A 124 -9.63 -28.10 21.87
C LEU A 124 -8.39 -27.77 21.01
N ASP A 125 -7.51 -26.89 21.49
CA ASP A 125 -6.29 -26.49 20.77
C ASP A 125 -5.01 -27.22 21.23
N SER A 126 -5.11 -28.29 22.04
CA SER A 126 -3.90 -28.98 22.53
C SER A 126 -3.92 -30.50 22.75
N ARG A 127 -5.02 -31.23 22.54
CA ARG A 127 -5.00 -32.72 22.63
C ARG A 127 -6.03 -33.41 21.74
N GLN A 128 -5.59 -33.95 20.60
CA GLN A 128 -5.86 -35.35 20.19
C GLN A 128 -5.08 -35.73 18.91
N VAL A 129 -3.82 -36.10 19.12
CA VAL A 129 -3.30 -37.35 18.57
C VAL A 129 -3.78 -38.45 19.52
N ALA A 130 -4.67 -39.34 19.06
CA ALA A 130 -4.91 -40.61 19.73
C ALA A 130 -5.31 -41.66 18.68
N ALA A 131 -4.43 -42.64 18.49
CA ALA A 131 -4.65 -43.85 17.71
C ALA A 131 -5.84 -44.66 18.28
N PRO A 132 -6.53 -45.46 17.45
CA PRO A 132 -7.65 -46.28 17.90
C PRO A 132 -7.16 -47.49 18.73
N PRO A 133 -7.90 -47.92 19.78
CA PRO A 133 -7.59 -49.14 20.51
C PRO A 133 -8.03 -50.41 19.74
N PRO A 134 -7.44 -51.58 20.03
CA PRO A 134 -7.63 -52.79 19.25
C PRO A 134 -8.95 -53.46 19.61
N SER A 135 -9.72 -53.87 18.60
CA SER A 135 -10.78 -54.86 18.75
C SER A 135 -10.24 -56.23 18.34
N THR A 136 -10.20 -57.13 19.32
CA THR A 136 -9.91 -58.55 19.22
C THR A 136 -11.03 -59.34 18.53
N ASP A 137 -10.61 -60.47 17.97
CA ASP A 137 -11.38 -61.68 17.61
C ASP A 137 -12.08 -61.80 16.25
N ALA A 138 -11.37 -62.56 15.41
CA ALA A 138 -11.82 -63.78 14.73
C ALA A 138 -13.01 -63.70 13.75
N ALA A 139 -12.71 -63.92 12.46
CA ALA A 139 -12.87 -65.25 11.84
C ALA A 139 -12.83 -65.14 10.30
N SER A 140 -11.96 -65.96 9.70
CA SER A 140 -12.13 -66.69 8.43
C SER A 140 -13.00 -66.10 7.31
N THR A 141 -12.43 -65.91 6.11
CA THR A 141 -12.47 -66.95 5.05
C THR A 141 -11.75 -66.52 3.77
N ASN A 142 -11.14 -67.52 3.14
CA ASN A 142 -10.39 -67.54 1.88
C ASN A 142 -11.27 -67.34 0.63
N PHE A 143 -10.63 -67.02 -0.51
CA PHE A 143 -10.70 -67.66 -1.87
C PHE A 143 -10.43 -66.58 -2.94
N THR A 144 -9.23 -66.47 -3.54
CA THR A 144 -8.65 -67.17 -4.72
C THR A 144 -9.45 -67.15 -6.03
N ALA A 145 -8.82 -66.50 -7.03
CA ALA A 145 -8.55 -66.93 -8.41
C ALA A 145 -9.65 -66.97 -9.51
N GLU A 146 -9.31 -66.25 -10.60
CA GLU A 146 -9.44 -66.57 -12.04
C GLU A 146 -10.82 -66.82 -12.68
N VAL A 147 -11.08 -66.17 -13.83
CA VAL A 147 -11.04 -66.79 -15.19
C VAL A 147 -11.44 -65.77 -16.29
N SER A 148 -10.64 -65.83 -17.36
CA SER A 148 -10.64 -65.28 -18.73
C SER A 148 -11.97 -65.10 -19.55
N PRO A 149 -11.90 -64.43 -20.73
CA PRO A 149 -12.97 -63.62 -21.35
C PRO A 149 -13.77 -64.34 -22.47
N PRO A 150 -14.75 -63.65 -23.08
CA PRO A 150 -14.81 -63.67 -24.55
C PRO A 150 -15.17 -62.34 -25.25
N ALA A 151 -14.50 -62.17 -26.39
CA ALA A 151 -14.93 -61.64 -27.69
C ALA A 151 -15.40 -60.19 -27.88
N GLN A 152 -14.67 -59.54 -28.79
CA GLN A 152 -14.83 -58.21 -29.39
C GLN A 152 -16.11 -58.09 -30.23
N ASP A 153 -16.72 -56.90 -30.24
CA ASP A 153 -16.99 -56.24 -31.52
C ASP A 153 -17.07 -54.70 -31.42
N ASN A 154 -16.76 -54.08 -32.55
CA ASN A 154 -16.35 -52.69 -32.76
C ASN A 154 -17.44 -51.63 -32.61
N SER A 155 -17.05 -50.50 -32.00
CA SER A 155 -17.31 -49.09 -32.38
C SER A 155 -17.61 -48.22 -31.15
N GLY A 156 -16.57 -47.56 -30.61
CA GLY A 156 -16.71 -46.58 -29.54
C GLY A 156 -15.34 -45.96 -29.21
N SER A 157 -15.18 -44.67 -29.49
CA SER A 157 -14.00 -43.89 -29.10
C SER A 157 -13.90 -43.83 -27.58
N ALA A 158 -12.91 -44.54 -27.03
CA ALA A 158 -12.66 -44.67 -25.60
C ALA A 158 -12.17 -43.34 -24.98
N ALA A 159 -12.74 -42.97 -23.84
CA ALA A 159 -12.19 -41.97 -22.95
C ALA A 159 -10.92 -42.52 -22.29
N THR A 160 -9.76 -41.98 -22.62
CA THR A 160 -8.49 -42.20 -21.94
C THR A 160 -8.53 -41.51 -20.58
N ILE A 161 -8.41 -42.28 -19.49
CA ILE A 161 -8.11 -41.72 -18.17
C ILE A 161 -6.59 -41.57 -18.09
N ASP A 162 -6.09 -40.33 -18.18
CA ASP A 162 -4.70 -40.01 -17.93
C ASP A 162 -4.41 -40.15 -16.43
N VAL A 163 -3.58 -41.13 -16.06
CA VAL A 163 -3.06 -41.29 -14.69
C VAL A 163 -1.62 -40.80 -14.69
N GLN A 164 -1.39 -39.61 -14.13
CA GLN A 164 -0.06 -39.00 -14.03
C GLN A 164 0.70 -39.52 -12.79
N TYR A 165 1.95 -39.93 -13.00
CA TYR A 165 2.89 -40.35 -11.96
C TYR A 165 3.96 -39.28 -11.77
N VAL A 166 4.35 -39.04 -10.51
CA VAL A 166 5.39 -38.09 -10.09
C VAL A 166 6.49 -38.88 -9.39
N THR A 167 7.75 -38.58 -9.71
CA THR A 167 8.90 -39.21 -9.04
C THR A 167 9.46 -38.28 -7.97
N LEU A 168 9.50 -38.76 -6.73
CA LEU A 168 10.05 -38.03 -5.58
C LEU A 168 11.43 -38.59 -5.21
N ARG A 169 12.44 -37.72 -5.13
CA ARG A 169 13.76 -38.11 -4.59
C ARG A 169 13.81 -37.93 -3.09
N CYS A 170 14.26 -38.97 -2.39
CA CYS A 170 14.48 -38.89 -0.95
C CYS A 170 15.71 -38.00 -0.66
N PRO A 171 15.58 -36.92 0.13
CA PRO A 171 16.70 -36.02 0.42
C PRO A 171 17.82 -36.70 1.23
N ALA A 172 17.50 -37.76 1.98
CA ALA A 172 18.46 -38.46 2.83
C ALA A 172 19.28 -39.53 2.10
N CYS A 173 18.72 -40.22 1.11
CA CYS A 173 19.39 -41.35 0.44
C CYS A 173 19.34 -41.34 -1.09
N ALA A 174 18.77 -40.28 -1.67
CA ALA A 174 18.58 -40.05 -3.10
C ALA A 174 17.74 -41.11 -3.86
N ALA A 175 17.12 -42.07 -3.18
CA ALA A 175 16.25 -43.05 -3.82
C ALA A 175 15.02 -42.40 -4.46
N SER A 176 14.67 -42.86 -5.66
CA SER A 176 13.52 -42.36 -6.42
C SER A 176 12.27 -43.17 -6.06
N ASN A 177 11.19 -42.47 -5.70
CA ASN A 177 9.92 -43.06 -5.27
C ASN A 177 8.83 -42.55 -6.22
N VAL A 178 8.17 -43.45 -6.94
CA VAL A 178 7.12 -43.09 -7.90
C VAL A 178 5.76 -43.09 -7.20
N VAL A 179 5.04 -41.99 -7.29
CA VAL A 179 3.75 -41.79 -6.62
C VAL A 179 2.73 -41.25 -7.61
N THR A 180 1.46 -41.58 -7.44
CA THR A 180 0.38 -41.01 -8.27
C THR A 180 0.11 -39.56 -7.84
N HIS A 181 -0.24 -38.68 -8.78
CA HIS A 181 -0.46 -37.24 -8.49
C HIS A 181 -1.51 -36.97 -7.38
N ASN A 182 -2.45 -37.89 -7.14
CA ASN A 182 -3.47 -37.77 -6.08
C ASN A 182 -3.11 -38.47 -4.75
N SER A 183 -1.84 -38.75 -4.49
CA SER A 183 -1.40 -39.39 -3.24
C SER A 183 -1.25 -38.34 -2.13
N ASP A 184 -1.79 -38.62 -0.94
CA ASP A 184 -1.61 -37.74 0.24
C ASP A 184 -0.12 -37.73 0.67
N ALA A 185 0.57 -36.62 0.38
CA ALA A 185 2.01 -36.46 0.54
C ALA A 185 2.50 -36.68 1.99
N SER A 186 1.62 -36.53 2.97
CA SER A 186 1.91 -36.72 4.40
C SER A 186 2.16 -38.19 4.79
N ARG A 187 1.81 -39.15 3.92
CA ARG A 187 1.88 -40.60 4.19
C ARG A 187 2.89 -41.36 3.34
N ILE A 188 3.64 -40.66 2.50
CA ILE A 188 4.58 -41.26 1.56
C ILE A 188 5.94 -41.41 2.25
N ALA A 189 6.38 -42.64 2.52
CA ALA A 189 7.72 -42.92 3.02
C ALA A 189 8.62 -43.40 1.90
N CYS A 190 9.91 -43.06 1.98
CA CYS A 190 10.91 -43.59 1.07
C CYS A 190 10.93 -45.12 1.15
N THR A 191 10.66 -45.78 0.02
CA THR A 191 10.66 -47.25 -0.09
C THR A 191 12.00 -47.90 0.26
N LYS A 192 13.10 -47.13 0.21
CA LYS A 192 14.45 -47.61 0.50
C LYS A 192 14.87 -47.42 1.97
N CYS A 193 14.62 -46.25 2.56
CA CYS A 193 15.13 -45.91 3.90
C CYS A 193 14.03 -45.61 4.93
N GLY A 194 12.75 -45.68 4.54
CA GLY A 194 11.60 -45.53 5.43
C GLY A 194 11.30 -44.11 5.91
N ILE A 195 12.10 -43.10 5.50
CA ILE A 195 11.91 -41.70 5.92
C ILE A 195 10.65 -41.12 5.26
N PRO A 196 9.75 -40.46 6.02
CA PRO A 196 8.61 -39.74 5.45
C PRO A 196 9.06 -38.63 4.50
N LEU A 197 8.50 -38.56 3.30
CA LEU A 197 8.88 -37.63 2.22
C LEU A 197 8.07 -36.32 2.25
N GLY A 198 7.37 -36.01 3.35
CA GLY A 198 6.56 -34.81 3.53
C GLY A 198 7.38 -33.51 3.52
N SER A 199 6.87 -32.50 2.80
CA SER A 199 7.34 -31.10 2.61
C SER A 199 8.79 -30.85 2.18
N HIS A 200 9.68 -31.83 2.23
CA HIS A 200 11.11 -31.68 1.92
C HIS A 200 11.57 -32.47 0.69
N ALA A 201 10.65 -33.11 -0.03
CA ALA A 201 10.97 -33.79 -1.29
C ALA A 201 10.86 -32.83 -2.47
N VAL A 202 11.93 -32.72 -3.26
CA VAL A 202 11.91 -32.01 -4.54
C VAL A 202 11.27 -32.93 -5.58
N ALA A 203 10.17 -32.49 -6.20
CA ALA A 203 9.54 -33.22 -7.29
C ALA A 203 10.46 -33.19 -8.52
N ALA A 204 10.85 -34.36 -9.03
CA ALA A 204 11.67 -34.49 -10.22
C ALA A 204 10.81 -35.07 -11.34
N GLU A 205 10.33 -34.17 -12.22
CA GLU A 205 9.59 -34.43 -13.48
C GLU A 205 8.29 -35.29 -13.44
N VAL A 206 7.31 -34.88 -14.24
CA VAL A 206 6.15 -35.68 -14.62
C VAL A 206 6.53 -36.46 -15.88
N VAL A 207 6.76 -37.77 -15.76
CA VAL A 207 7.09 -38.62 -16.91
C VAL A 207 5.81 -39.16 -17.51
N THR A 208 5.49 -38.72 -18.73
CA THR A 208 4.54 -39.44 -19.61
C THR A 208 5.36 -40.39 -20.49
N PRO A 209 5.07 -41.71 -20.52
CA PRO A 209 5.88 -42.63 -21.28
C PRO A 209 5.51 -42.55 -22.76
N ASN A 210 6.36 -41.91 -23.58
CA ASN A 210 6.35 -42.15 -25.02
C ASN A 210 7.21 -43.39 -25.34
N ARG A 211 6.63 -44.28 -26.14
CA ARG A 211 7.22 -45.55 -26.58
C ARG A 211 8.46 -45.30 -27.42
N GLY A 212 9.57 -45.93 -27.02
CA GLY A 212 10.69 -46.27 -27.89
C GLY A 212 11.67 -45.13 -28.10
N ASP A 213 12.64 -44.99 -27.19
CA ASP A 213 14.08 -44.97 -27.48
C ASP A 213 14.84 -44.73 -26.17
N GLN A 214 15.89 -45.53 -25.93
CA GLN A 214 16.80 -45.35 -24.79
C GLN A 214 18.06 -44.60 -25.26
N PRO A 215 18.48 -43.51 -24.60
CA PRO A 215 19.83 -42.98 -24.78
C PRO A 215 20.77 -43.31 -23.61
N THR A 216 22.04 -43.49 -23.98
CA THR A 216 23.17 -44.01 -23.21
C THR A 216 24.00 -42.93 -22.50
N VAL A 217 24.96 -43.41 -21.70
CA VAL A 217 25.68 -42.79 -20.56
C VAL A 217 26.67 -41.64 -20.86
N ASP A 218 26.70 -41.02 -22.05
CA ASP A 218 27.83 -40.14 -22.47
C ASP A 218 27.51 -38.64 -22.71
N GLN A 219 26.48 -38.07 -22.07
CA GLN A 219 26.19 -36.62 -22.16
C GLN A 219 26.07 -35.93 -20.78
N ALA A 220 26.99 -36.26 -19.88
CA ALA A 220 27.28 -35.41 -18.73
C ALA A 220 28.27 -34.31 -19.15
N ILE A 221 28.04 -33.08 -18.67
CA ILE A 221 28.83 -31.84 -18.83
C ILE A 221 28.33 -30.94 -19.98
N GLY A 222 27.44 -30.00 -19.67
CA GLY A 222 27.11 -28.87 -20.54
C GLY A 222 25.81 -28.15 -20.19
N VAL A 223 25.95 -26.91 -19.67
CA VAL A 223 24.97 -25.80 -19.67
C VAL A 223 23.83 -25.86 -18.65
N ARG A 224 24.01 -25.13 -17.53
CA ARG A 224 22.92 -24.41 -16.83
C ARG A 224 22.43 -23.30 -17.76
N GLY A 225 21.11 -23.19 -17.94
CA GLY A 225 20.50 -22.07 -18.66
C GLY A 225 19.31 -22.52 -19.49
N ALA A 226 18.13 -22.55 -18.87
CA ALA A 226 16.80 -22.43 -19.49
C ALA A 226 15.75 -22.81 -18.44
N GLY A 227 15.40 -21.87 -17.55
CA GLY A 227 14.38 -22.08 -16.52
C GLY A 227 13.61 -20.83 -16.14
N ASP A 228 14.17 -19.63 -16.34
CA ASP A 228 13.55 -18.38 -15.87
C ASP A 228 12.83 -17.55 -16.94
N GLU A 229 12.92 -17.90 -18.23
CA GLU A 229 12.20 -17.15 -19.28
C GLU A 229 10.68 -17.36 -19.29
N THR A 230 10.18 -18.44 -18.68
CA THR A 230 8.74 -18.77 -18.66
C THR A 230 7.96 -18.08 -17.55
N PHE A 231 8.63 -17.58 -16.51
CA PHE A 231 7.99 -16.88 -15.40
C PHE A 231 7.52 -15.48 -15.83
N TYR A 232 8.36 -14.76 -16.59
CA TYR A 232 8.07 -13.39 -17.04
C TYR A 232 7.04 -13.31 -18.17
N ARG A 233 6.87 -14.38 -18.98
CA ARG A 233 5.91 -14.36 -20.09
C ARG A 233 4.46 -14.56 -19.62
N HIS A 234 4.23 -15.13 -18.43
CA HIS A 234 2.89 -15.34 -17.86
C HIS A 234 2.33 -14.13 -17.09
N LEU A 235 3.16 -13.14 -16.74
CA LEU A 235 2.68 -11.94 -16.03
C LEU A 235 1.87 -10.97 -16.91
N ILE A 236 1.93 -11.10 -18.24
CA ILE A 236 1.30 -10.14 -19.16
C ILE A 236 -0.12 -10.57 -19.60
N ALA A 237 -0.61 -11.75 -19.22
CA ALA A 237 -1.93 -12.24 -19.65
C ALA A 237 -2.77 -12.92 -18.55
N GLY A 238 -3.40 -12.11 -17.70
CA GLY A 238 -4.87 -12.04 -17.67
C GLY A 238 -5.70 -13.10 -16.93
N GLU A 239 -5.60 -13.22 -15.60
CA GLU A 239 -6.76 -13.65 -14.79
C GLU A 239 -7.06 -12.68 -13.63
N ARG A 240 -7.38 -11.44 -13.98
CA ARG A 240 -7.96 -10.45 -13.04
C ARG A 240 -9.29 -10.93 -12.41
N PHE A 241 -10.06 -11.75 -13.13
CA PHE A 241 -11.40 -12.15 -12.74
C PHE A 241 -11.50 -13.67 -12.54
N ARG A 242 -11.68 -14.10 -11.28
CA ARG A 242 -11.96 -15.51 -10.96
C ARG A 242 -13.46 -15.79 -11.09
N LYS A 243 -13.85 -16.66 -12.03
CA LYS A 243 -15.26 -17.10 -12.18
C LYS A 243 -15.67 -17.93 -10.96
N LEU A 244 -16.75 -17.55 -10.30
CA LEU A 244 -17.28 -18.23 -9.12
C LEU A 244 -18.37 -19.24 -9.50
N ASN A 245 -19.43 -18.77 -10.17
CA ASN A 245 -20.57 -19.60 -10.57
C ASN A 245 -21.17 -19.10 -11.89
N LEU A 246 -21.61 -20.02 -12.75
CA LEU A 246 -22.43 -19.68 -13.91
C LEU A 246 -23.79 -19.17 -13.42
N HIS A 247 -24.14 -17.93 -13.78
CA HIS A 247 -25.37 -17.27 -13.34
C HIS A 247 -26.50 -17.43 -14.36
N ALA A 248 -26.21 -17.27 -15.65
CA ALA A 248 -27.18 -17.42 -16.73
C ALA A 248 -26.49 -17.72 -18.08
N VAL A 249 -27.20 -18.37 -18.99
CA VAL A 249 -26.75 -18.60 -20.37
C VAL A 249 -27.72 -17.88 -21.31
N GLY A 250 -27.24 -16.89 -22.05
CA GLY A 250 -28.02 -16.13 -23.04
C GLY A 250 -27.87 -16.68 -24.46
N GLY A 251 -28.41 -15.97 -25.47
CA GLY A 251 -28.28 -16.38 -26.88
C GLY A 251 -26.92 -16.09 -27.52
N LEU A 252 -26.19 -15.09 -27.02
CA LEU A 252 -24.88 -14.67 -27.54
C LEU A 252 -23.72 -15.02 -26.58
N GLY A 253 -23.98 -15.02 -25.27
CA GLY A 253 -22.94 -15.19 -24.25
C GLY A 253 -23.43 -15.83 -22.95
N GLU A 254 -22.48 -16.22 -22.12
CA GLU A 254 -22.65 -16.80 -20.78
C GLU A 254 -22.31 -15.75 -19.73
N ILE A 255 -23.13 -15.65 -18.67
CA ILE A 255 -22.93 -14.71 -17.58
C ILE A 255 -22.50 -15.49 -16.34
N TYR A 256 -21.33 -15.17 -15.82
CA TYR A 256 -20.77 -15.68 -14.60
C TYR A 256 -20.84 -14.64 -13.49
N LEU A 257 -21.14 -15.06 -12.27
CA LEU A 257 -20.70 -14.32 -11.09
C LEU A 257 -19.19 -14.55 -10.96
N ALA A 258 -18.40 -13.48 -10.95
CA ALA A 258 -16.95 -13.54 -10.83
C ALA A 258 -16.45 -12.62 -9.71
N ARG A 259 -15.26 -12.89 -9.19
CA ARG A 259 -14.54 -12.01 -8.26
C ARG A 259 -13.44 -11.29 -9.03
N ASP A 260 -13.48 -9.97 -9.03
CA ASP A 260 -12.35 -9.13 -9.43
C ASP A 260 -11.32 -9.22 -8.29
N GLU A 261 -10.20 -9.91 -8.51
CA GLU A 261 -9.19 -10.16 -7.48
C GLU A 261 -8.36 -8.90 -7.18
N GLN A 262 -8.25 -7.96 -8.13
CA GLN A 262 -7.57 -6.68 -7.93
C GLN A 262 -8.40 -5.70 -7.10
N LEU A 263 -9.72 -5.66 -7.33
CA LEU A 263 -10.64 -4.75 -6.63
C LEU A 263 -11.42 -5.43 -5.49
N VAL A 264 -11.15 -6.71 -5.26
CA VAL A 264 -11.77 -7.57 -4.22
C VAL A 264 -13.30 -7.42 -4.18
N ARG A 265 -13.96 -7.44 -5.35
CA ARG A 265 -15.43 -7.28 -5.46
C ARG A 265 -16.07 -8.31 -6.37
N GLU A 266 -17.36 -8.58 -6.14
CA GLU A 266 -18.16 -9.39 -7.05
C GLU A 266 -18.60 -8.57 -8.28
N VAL A 267 -18.45 -9.16 -9.45
CA VAL A 267 -18.86 -8.60 -10.74
C VAL A 267 -19.65 -9.63 -11.53
N ALA A 268 -20.50 -9.17 -12.44
CA ALA A 268 -21.08 -10.01 -13.48
C ALA A 268 -20.11 -10.01 -14.66
N LEU A 269 -19.59 -11.17 -15.04
CA LEU A 269 -18.73 -11.36 -16.20
C LEU A 269 -19.56 -12.00 -17.30
N LYS A 270 -19.81 -11.28 -18.39
CA LYS A 270 -20.45 -11.84 -19.59
C LYS A 270 -19.36 -12.20 -20.59
N GLU A 271 -19.37 -13.42 -21.08
CA GLU A 271 -18.38 -14.00 -22.00
C GLU A 271 -19.08 -14.55 -23.23
N LEU A 272 -18.46 -14.44 -24.41
CA LEU A 272 -19.01 -15.00 -25.64
C LEU A 272 -19.00 -16.53 -25.60
N GLN A 273 -20.10 -17.16 -26.02
CA GLN A 273 -20.17 -18.63 -26.08
C GLN A 273 -19.11 -19.20 -27.04
N HIS A 274 -18.51 -20.33 -26.63
CA HIS A 274 -17.43 -20.98 -27.40
C HIS A 274 -17.83 -21.27 -28.85
N GLN A 275 -19.05 -21.77 -29.07
CA GLN A 275 -19.63 -22.05 -30.39
C GLN A 275 -19.87 -20.81 -31.28
N HIS A 276 -19.68 -19.59 -30.78
CA HIS A 276 -19.91 -18.34 -31.51
C HIS A 276 -18.63 -17.51 -31.67
N ALA A 277 -17.50 -17.98 -31.12
CA ALA A 277 -16.21 -17.29 -31.14
C ALA A 277 -15.66 -17.08 -32.57
N ASP A 278 -15.93 -18.03 -33.47
CA ASP A 278 -15.43 -18.02 -34.85
C ASP A 278 -16.39 -17.38 -35.87
N THR A 279 -17.51 -16.80 -35.42
CA THR A 279 -18.47 -16.11 -36.30
C THR A 279 -18.24 -14.59 -36.23
N PRO A 280 -17.60 -13.96 -37.23
CA PRO A 280 -17.18 -12.54 -37.16
C PRO A 280 -18.31 -11.59 -36.73
N GLY A 281 -19.49 -11.70 -37.36
CA GLY A 281 -20.64 -10.83 -37.04
C GLY A 281 -21.19 -10.98 -35.61
N LYS A 282 -21.04 -12.14 -34.97
CA LYS A 282 -21.47 -12.35 -33.57
C LYS A 282 -20.46 -11.78 -32.57
N ARG A 283 -19.18 -11.90 -32.88
CA ARG A 283 -18.08 -11.32 -32.08
C ARG A 283 -18.16 -9.79 -32.06
N ASP A 284 -18.37 -9.19 -33.23
CA ASP A 284 -18.49 -7.73 -33.37
C ASP A 284 -19.72 -7.21 -32.63
N ARG A 285 -20.83 -7.94 -32.71
CA ARG A 285 -22.05 -7.60 -31.98
C ARG A 285 -21.86 -7.62 -30.46
N PHE A 286 -21.12 -8.61 -29.95
CA PHE A 286 -20.82 -8.74 -28.52
C PHE A 286 -19.93 -7.60 -28.01
N VAL A 287 -18.88 -7.25 -28.77
CA VAL A 287 -17.98 -6.13 -28.43
C VAL A 287 -18.72 -4.79 -28.51
N PHE A 288 -19.58 -4.62 -29.52
CA PHE A 288 -20.43 -3.43 -29.66
C PHE A 288 -21.34 -3.22 -28.45
N GLU A 289 -22.00 -4.28 -27.94
CA GLU A 289 -22.83 -4.21 -26.74
C GLU A 289 -22.06 -3.65 -25.54
N GLY A 290 -20.87 -4.20 -25.26
CA GLY A 290 -20.02 -3.74 -24.17
C GLY A 290 -19.57 -2.29 -24.34
N ARG A 291 -19.18 -1.87 -25.56
CA ARG A 291 -18.73 -0.50 -25.86
C ARG A 291 -19.84 0.53 -25.75
N VAL A 292 -21.04 0.23 -26.28
CA VAL A 292 -22.18 1.15 -26.21
C VAL A 292 -22.64 1.32 -24.76
N THR A 293 -22.76 0.22 -24.02
CA THR A 293 -23.12 0.27 -22.60
C THR A 293 -22.08 1.05 -21.78
N GLY A 294 -20.79 0.84 -22.05
CA GLY A 294 -19.70 1.53 -21.36
C GLY A 294 -19.65 3.05 -21.59
N LYS A 295 -20.24 3.56 -22.68
CA LYS A 295 -20.34 5.01 -22.95
C LYS A 295 -21.55 5.67 -22.27
N LEU A 296 -22.46 4.89 -21.69
CA LEU A 296 -23.69 5.36 -21.08
C LEU A 296 -23.56 5.41 -19.55
N GLU A 297 -22.96 6.49 -19.04
CA GLU A 297 -22.82 6.74 -17.59
C GLU A 297 -24.11 7.35 -17.00
N HIS A 298 -24.98 6.52 -16.42
CA HIS A 298 -26.21 6.97 -15.75
C HIS A 298 -26.57 6.04 -14.59
N PRO A 299 -27.09 6.53 -13.44
CA PRO A 299 -27.43 5.69 -12.29
C PRO A 299 -28.46 4.58 -12.59
N GLY A 300 -29.26 4.76 -13.64
CA GLY A 300 -30.24 3.78 -14.12
C GLY A 300 -29.74 2.85 -15.24
N ILE A 301 -28.46 2.88 -15.61
CA ILE A 301 -27.84 2.00 -16.62
C ILE A 301 -26.71 1.22 -15.94
N VAL A 302 -26.59 -0.07 -16.23
CA VAL A 302 -25.55 -0.90 -15.60
C VAL A 302 -24.15 -0.46 -16.06
N PRO A 303 -23.23 -0.12 -15.14
CA PRO A 303 -21.88 0.30 -15.53
C PRO A 303 -21.03 -0.90 -15.98
N ILE A 304 -20.28 -0.71 -17.06
CA ILE A 304 -19.24 -1.64 -17.53
C ILE A 304 -17.92 -1.27 -16.84
N TYR A 305 -17.25 -2.27 -16.27
CA TYR A 305 -15.99 -2.10 -15.54
C TYR A 305 -14.76 -2.46 -16.37
N SER A 306 -14.89 -3.42 -17.29
CA SER A 306 -13.79 -3.85 -18.16
C SER A 306 -14.35 -4.56 -19.38
N LEU A 307 -13.65 -4.44 -20.51
CA LEU A 307 -13.87 -5.21 -21.73
C LEU A 307 -12.50 -5.80 -22.11
N GLY A 308 -12.44 -7.10 -22.33
CA GLY A 308 -11.19 -7.82 -22.58
C GLY A 308 -11.41 -9.09 -23.40
N ALA A 309 -10.37 -9.91 -23.51
CA ALA A 309 -10.43 -11.24 -24.10
C ALA A 309 -9.76 -12.25 -23.17
N ASP A 310 -10.27 -13.48 -23.13
CA ASP A 310 -9.66 -14.57 -22.37
C ASP A 310 -8.36 -15.07 -23.02
N VAL A 311 -7.69 -16.03 -22.38
CA VAL A 311 -6.45 -16.67 -22.87
C VAL A 311 -6.61 -17.36 -24.24
N HIS A 312 -7.84 -17.56 -24.70
CA HIS A 312 -8.19 -18.13 -26.00
C HIS A 312 -8.69 -17.08 -27.00
N GLY A 313 -8.58 -15.78 -26.66
CA GLY A 313 -9.00 -14.67 -27.52
C GLY A 313 -10.51 -14.42 -27.57
N ARG A 314 -11.31 -15.08 -26.72
CA ARG A 314 -12.77 -14.90 -26.67
C ARG A 314 -13.11 -13.63 -25.90
N PRO A 315 -13.92 -12.72 -26.46
CA PRO A 315 -14.24 -11.48 -25.79
C PRO A 315 -15.13 -11.71 -24.56
N PHE A 316 -14.85 -10.95 -23.51
CA PHE A 316 -15.69 -10.85 -22.32
C PHE A 316 -15.76 -9.39 -21.87
N TYR A 317 -16.80 -9.05 -21.11
CA TYR A 317 -16.83 -7.80 -20.36
C TYR A 317 -17.40 -8.03 -18.97
N THR A 318 -16.98 -7.17 -18.03
CA THR A 318 -17.46 -7.18 -16.66
C THR A 318 -18.32 -5.97 -16.36
N MET A 319 -19.37 -6.17 -15.57
CA MET A 319 -20.33 -5.14 -15.20
C MET A 319 -20.75 -5.32 -13.74
N ARG A 320 -21.47 -4.33 -13.20
CA ARG A 320 -22.03 -4.43 -11.85
C ARG A 320 -22.93 -5.67 -11.73
N PHE A 321 -22.66 -6.52 -10.74
CA PHE A 321 -23.58 -7.60 -10.39
C PHE A 321 -24.78 -7.05 -9.61
N VAL A 322 -25.94 -6.99 -10.25
CA VAL A 322 -27.18 -6.49 -9.63
C VAL A 322 -27.82 -7.61 -8.81
N ARG A 323 -27.63 -7.57 -7.49
CA ARG A 323 -28.27 -8.48 -6.54
C ARG A 323 -29.75 -8.11 -6.40
N GLY A 324 -30.61 -8.66 -7.24
CA GLY A 324 -32.01 -8.24 -7.35
C GLY A 324 -32.91 -9.20 -8.13
N ARG A 325 -34.01 -8.67 -8.66
CA ARG A 325 -34.97 -9.41 -9.52
C ARG A 325 -35.29 -8.54 -10.73
N SER A 326 -35.66 -9.15 -11.85
CA SER A 326 -36.20 -8.39 -12.98
C SER A 326 -37.56 -7.78 -12.63
N LEU A 327 -37.92 -6.69 -13.31
CA LEU A 327 -39.24 -6.07 -13.21
C LEU A 327 -40.34 -7.07 -13.61
N ALA A 328 -40.05 -8.01 -14.52
CA ALA A 328 -40.95 -9.12 -14.85
C ALA A 328 -41.35 -9.92 -13.60
N LYS A 329 -40.38 -10.27 -12.74
CA LYS A 329 -40.64 -11.00 -11.50
C LYS A 329 -41.38 -10.14 -10.47
N VAL A 330 -41.10 -8.83 -10.43
CA VAL A 330 -41.84 -7.89 -9.58
C VAL A 330 -43.32 -7.82 -10.00
N ILE A 331 -43.59 -7.70 -11.31
CA ILE A 331 -44.96 -7.70 -11.86
C ILE A 331 -45.66 -9.02 -11.52
N GLN A 332 -44.98 -10.16 -11.69
CA GLN A 332 -45.57 -11.46 -11.34
C GLN A 332 -45.98 -11.53 -9.87
N ILE A 333 -45.12 -11.08 -8.96
CA ILE A 333 -45.40 -11.09 -7.52
C ILE A 333 -46.56 -10.16 -7.18
N LEU A 334 -46.58 -8.96 -7.76
CA LEU A 334 -47.63 -7.97 -7.55
C LEU A 334 -49.01 -8.52 -7.94
N HIS A 335 -49.10 -9.25 -9.05
CA HIS A 335 -50.36 -9.84 -9.53
C HIS A 335 -50.74 -11.17 -8.86
N LEU A 336 -49.88 -11.73 -7.99
CA LEU A 336 -50.20 -12.89 -7.14
C LEU A 336 -50.83 -12.48 -5.80
N GLU A 337 -50.88 -11.17 -5.47
CA GLU A 337 -51.51 -10.67 -4.24
C GLU A 337 -53.06 -10.70 -4.37
N ASP A 338 -53.73 -11.38 -3.45
CA ASP A 338 -55.20 -11.59 -3.48
C ASP A 338 -56.00 -10.26 -3.50
N ASP A 339 -55.46 -9.21 -2.84
CA ASP A 339 -56.07 -7.88 -2.71
C ASP A 339 -55.49 -6.83 -3.69
N PHE A 340 -54.79 -7.24 -4.76
CA PHE A 340 -54.16 -6.29 -5.69
C PHE A 340 -55.18 -5.31 -6.30
N ALA A 341 -55.06 -4.04 -5.92
CA ALA A 341 -55.87 -2.93 -6.40
C ALA A 341 -54.99 -1.83 -7.00
N ILE A 342 -55.33 -1.37 -8.21
CA ILE A 342 -54.58 -0.34 -8.91
C ILE A 342 -54.97 1.04 -8.37
N HIS A 343 -54.36 1.40 -7.24
CA HIS A 343 -54.59 2.65 -6.53
C HIS A 343 -53.26 3.32 -6.15
N PRO A 344 -53.15 4.67 -6.18
CA PRO A 344 -51.89 5.36 -5.87
C PRO A 344 -51.32 5.07 -4.47
N SER A 345 -52.16 4.64 -3.52
CA SER A 345 -51.72 4.30 -2.15
C SER A 345 -51.22 2.85 -2.01
N HIS A 346 -51.35 2.01 -3.04
CA HIS A 346 -50.85 0.64 -2.98
C HIS A 346 -49.32 0.67 -3.06
N THR A 347 -48.66 0.25 -1.99
CA THR A 347 -47.21 0.38 -1.81
C THR A 347 -46.43 -0.42 -2.86
N GLY A 348 -46.83 -1.66 -3.14
CA GLY A 348 -46.23 -2.51 -4.19
C GLY A 348 -46.31 -1.89 -5.59
N LEU A 349 -47.50 -1.45 -6.01
CA LEU A 349 -47.69 -0.78 -7.30
C LEU A 349 -46.92 0.55 -7.40
N ARG A 350 -46.94 1.37 -6.34
CA ARG A 350 -46.18 2.63 -6.31
C ARG A 350 -44.70 2.39 -6.52
N SER A 351 -44.13 1.40 -5.83
CA SER A 351 -42.72 1.01 -6.01
C SER A 351 -42.45 0.51 -7.43
N ALA A 352 -43.33 -0.33 -8.00
CA ALA A 352 -43.19 -0.80 -9.38
C ALA A 352 -43.25 0.34 -10.41
N LEU A 353 -44.15 1.32 -10.22
CA LEU A 353 -44.25 2.51 -11.07
C LEU A 353 -43.05 3.45 -10.91
N GLN A 354 -42.47 3.56 -9.71
CA GLN A 354 -41.21 4.29 -9.49
C GLN A 354 -40.04 3.65 -10.23
N ASN A 355 -39.93 2.31 -10.20
CA ASN A 355 -38.93 1.58 -10.98
C ASN A 355 -39.15 1.78 -12.49
N PHE A 356 -40.41 1.77 -12.95
CA PHE A 356 -40.76 2.07 -14.34
C PHE A 356 -40.35 3.50 -14.75
N MET A 357 -40.62 4.51 -13.92
CA MET A 357 -40.17 5.87 -14.18
C MET A 357 -38.64 5.96 -14.24
N ALA A 358 -37.92 5.30 -13.33
CA ALA A 358 -36.46 5.24 -13.35
C ALA A 358 -35.91 4.67 -14.67
N ALA A 359 -36.56 3.63 -15.22
CA ALA A 359 -36.23 3.10 -16.53
C ALA A 359 -36.52 4.09 -17.68
N CYS A 360 -37.61 4.87 -17.59
CA CYS A 360 -37.90 5.94 -18.55
C CYS A 360 -36.82 7.03 -18.53
N HIS A 361 -36.36 7.44 -17.35
CA HIS A 361 -35.26 8.41 -17.22
C HIS A 361 -33.94 7.87 -17.79
N ALA A 362 -33.64 6.59 -17.59
CA ALA A 362 -32.45 5.95 -18.15
C ALA A 362 -32.48 5.92 -19.69
N LEU A 363 -33.65 5.66 -20.29
CA LEU A 363 -33.80 5.67 -21.74
C LEU A 363 -33.81 7.08 -22.33
N GLU A 364 -34.41 8.06 -21.67
CA GLU A 364 -34.30 9.47 -22.06
C GLU A 364 -32.83 9.91 -22.14
N TYR A 365 -32.03 9.50 -21.15
CA TYR A 365 -30.60 9.77 -21.16
C TYR A 365 -29.89 9.10 -22.35
N ALA A 366 -30.17 7.83 -22.63
CA ALA A 366 -29.61 7.14 -23.78
C ALA A 366 -30.01 7.82 -25.12
N HIS A 367 -31.27 8.22 -25.26
CA HIS A 367 -31.79 8.97 -26.41
C HIS A 367 -31.06 10.30 -26.60
N SER A 368 -30.80 11.03 -25.52
CA SER A 368 -30.02 12.28 -25.57
C SER A 368 -28.57 12.09 -26.04
N ARG A 369 -28.05 10.84 -25.98
CA ARG A 369 -26.74 10.44 -26.50
C ARG A 369 -26.82 9.80 -27.89
N GLY A 370 -27.99 9.84 -28.54
CA GLY A 370 -28.23 9.24 -29.85
C GLY A 370 -28.26 7.71 -29.82
N VAL A 371 -28.47 7.08 -28.65
CA VAL A 371 -28.51 5.62 -28.51
C VAL A 371 -29.94 5.13 -28.28
N LEU A 372 -30.43 4.25 -29.16
CA LEU A 372 -31.70 3.55 -29.03
C LEU A 372 -31.46 2.16 -28.43
N HIS A 373 -32.32 1.70 -27.52
CA HIS A 373 -32.18 0.40 -26.86
C HIS A 373 -32.75 -0.76 -27.71
N CYS A 374 -33.90 -0.57 -28.33
CA CYS A 374 -34.59 -1.50 -29.24
C CYS A 374 -35.05 -2.86 -28.66
N ASP A 375 -34.65 -3.28 -27.45
CA ASP A 375 -35.24 -4.45 -26.76
C ASP A 375 -35.69 -4.12 -25.31
N VAL A 376 -36.46 -3.05 -25.15
CA VAL A 376 -37.00 -2.66 -23.84
C VAL A 376 -38.13 -3.60 -23.42
N LYS A 377 -37.97 -4.28 -22.28
CA LYS A 377 -38.95 -5.20 -21.69
C LYS A 377 -38.72 -5.36 -20.19
N PRO A 378 -39.71 -5.88 -19.43
CA PRO A 378 -39.57 -6.07 -17.99
C PRO A 378 -38.38 -6.97 -17.56
N ASP A 379 -37.93 -7.90 -18.41
CA ASP A 379 -36.78 -8.76 -18.13
C ASP A 379 -35.43 -8.02 -18.20
N ASN A 380 -35.37 -6.94 -18.99
CA ASN A 380 -34.17 -6.11 -19.17
C ASN A 380 -34.15 -4.90 -18.20
N ILE A 381 -35.03 -4.89 -17.21
CA ILE A 381 -35.08 -3.90 -16.15
C ILE A 381 -34.88 -4.62 -14.82
N MET A 382 -33.72 -4.42 -14.19
CA MET A 382 -33.33 -5.07 -12.95
C MET A 382 -33.61 -4.16 -11.74
N VAL A 383 -34.29 -4.69 -10.73
CA VAL A 383 -34.60 -4.01 -9.46
C VAL A 383 -33.75 -4.62 -8.35
N GLY A 384 -32.86 -3.82 -7.77
CA GLY A 384 -31.96 -4.18 -6.68
C GLY A 384 -32.63 -4.18 -5.30
N LYS A 385 -31.89 -4.57 -4.26
CA LYS A 385 -32.42 -4.77 -2.90
C LYS A 385 -32.87 -3.49 -2.20
N PHE A 386 -32.33 -2.33 -2.59
CA PHE A 386 -32.61 -1.04 -1.95
C PHE A 386 -33.49 -0.14 -2.84
N GLY A 387 -34.10 -0.69 -3.89
CA GLY A 387 -34.97 0.03 -4.81
C GLY A 387 -34.24 0.65 -6.02
N GLU A 388 -32.94 0.42 -6.16
CA GLU A 388 -32.20 0.82 -7.35
C GLU A 388 -32.69 0.08 -8.61
N THR A 389 -32.82 0.77 -9.74
CA THR A 389 -33.31 0.21 -11.00
C THR A 389 -32.27 0.39 -12.11
N TYR A 390 -31.90 -0.70 -12.79
CA TYR A 390 -30.94 -0.69 -13.89
C TYR A 390 -31.56 -1.25 -15.17
N VAL A 391 -31.38 -0.54 -16.29
CA VAL A 391 -31.61 -1.05 -17.65
C VAL A 391 -30.37 -1.82 -18.10
N VAL A 392 -30.57 -3.04 -18.60
CA VAL A 392 -29.53 -3.98 -19.00
C VAL A 392 -29.79 -4.55 -20.40
N ASP A 393 -28.80 -5.23 -20.98
CA ASP A 393 -28.88 -5.94 -22.27
C ASP A 393 -29.07 -5.01 -23.49
N TRP A 394 -28.02 -4.26 -23.80
CA TRP A 394 -27.93 -3.35 -24.95
C TRP A 394 -27.54 -4.06 -26.25
N GLY A 395 -27.67 -5.39 -26.31
CA GLY A 395 -27.30 -6.21 -27.45
C GLY A 395 -28.11 -5.91 -28.73
N MET A 396 -29.22 -5.16 -28.61
CA MET A 396 -30.04 -4.68 -29.72
C MET A 396 -29.86 -3.20 -30.07
N ALA A 397 -28.97 -2.50 -29.36
CA ALA A 397 -28.86 -1.05 -29.45
C ALA A 397 -28.47 -0.54 -30.85
N ARG A 398 -28.90 0.68 -31.18
CA ARG A 398 -28.51 1.42 -32.38
C ARG A 398 -28.03 2.82 -32.01
N VAL A 399 -27.10 3.35 -32.81
CA VAL A 399 -26.47 4.64 -32.60
C VAL A 399 -26.75 5.54 -33.79
N ALA A 400 -27.32 6.72 -33.55
CA ALA A 400 -27.55 7.76 -34.54
C ALA A 400 -26.51 8.89 -34.35
N GLY A 401 -25.70 9.19 -35.38
CA GLY A 401 -24.72 10.28 -35.38
C GLY A 401 -23.25 9.85 -35.45
N SER A 402 -22.38 10.78 -35.92
CA SER A 402 -20.95 10.58 -36.24
C SER A 402 -20.02 10.49 -35.02
N ASP A 403 -20.42 11.05 -33.87
CA ASP A 403 -19.47 11.33 -32.77
C ASP A 403 -19.12 10.08 -31.95
N LEU A 404 -19.89 9.00 -32.07
CA LEU A 404 -19.64 7.74 -31.38
C LEU A 404 -18.70 6.79 -32.15
N VAL A 405 -18.31 7.14 -33.38
CA VAL A 405 -17.47 6.34 -34.31
C VAL A 405 -15.96 6.68 -34.19
N ALA A 406 -15.57 7.68 -33.40
CA ALA A 406 -14.21 8.25 -33.37
C ALA A 406 -13.12 7.47 -32.58
N TYR A 407 -13.21 6.13 -32.52
CA TYR A 407 -12.06 5.28 -32.14
C TYR A 407 -11.80 4.32 -33.31
N GLN A 408 -11.13 4.83 -34.34
CA GLN A 408 -10.62 4.05 -35.46
C GLN A 408 -9.10 3.91 -35.29
N HIS A 409 -8.62 2.67 -35.16
CA HIS A 409 -7.25 2.33 -35.52
C HIS A 409 -7.16 2.32 -37.06
N ASP A 410 -6.03 2.80 -37.59
CA ASP A 410 -5.75 2.84 -39.02
C ASP A 410 -5.96 1.46 -39.67
N GLY A 411 -6.99 1.32 -40.51
CA GLY A 411 -7.12 0.21 -41.46
C GLY A 411 -8.47 -0.51 -41.57
N GLU A 412 -9.43 -0.34 -40.66
CA GLU A 412 -10.72 -1.07 -40.71
C GLU A 412 -11.93 -0.15 -40.97
N SER A 413 -12.78 -0.57 -41.92
CA SER A 413 -14.02 0.13 -42.30
C SER A 413 -14.97 0.32 -41.10
N PRO A 414 -15.81 1.38 -41.10
CA PRO A 414 -16.70 1.70 -39.99
C PRO A 414 -17.54 0.48 -39.58
N ILE A 415 -17.41 0.04 -38.33
CA ILE A 415 -18.26 -0.98 -37.70
C ILE A 415 -19.64 -0.35 -37.46
N GLN A 416 -20.38 -0.11 -38.53
CA GLN A 416 -21.83 -0.22 -38.51
C GLN A 416 -22.14 -1.67 -38.85
N PRO A 417 -23.09 -2.34 -38.17
CA PRO A 417 -23.56 -3.65 -38.64
C PRO A 417 -23.94 -3.50 -40.11
N SER A 418 -23.24 -4.22 -40.98
CA SER A 418 -23.50 -4.18 -42.39
C SER A 418 -24.92 -4.71 -42.63
N ARG A 419 -25.63 -4.18 -43.63
CA ARG A 419 -26.96 -4.68 -44.06
C ARG A 419 -26.99 -6.19 -44.32
N ALA A 420 -25.83 -6.85 -44.41
CA ALA A 420 -25.64 -8.26 -44.73
C ALA A 420 -25.51 -9.20 -43.53
N ASP A 421 -25.30 -8.70 -42.30
CA ASP A 421 -25.24 -9.54 -41.08
C ASP A 421 -26.61 -9.77 -40.42
N ILE A 422 -27.64 -9.13 -40.98
CA ILE A 422 -29.04 -9.47 -40.75
C ILE A 422 -29.37 -10.50 -41.82
N ASP A 423 -29.41 -11.79 -41.48
CA ASP A 423 -30.03 -12.79 -42.35
C ASP A 423 -31.49 -12.35 -42.59
N PRO A 424 -31.85 -11.79 -43.76
CA PRO A 424 -33.20 -11.36 -44.03
C PRO A 424 -33.95 -12.58 -44.55
N GLN A 425 -34.13 -13.59 -43.69
CA GLN A 425 -35.22 -14.52 -43.90
C GLN A 425 -36.52 -13.77 -43.61
N PRO A 426 -37.50 -13.78 -44.53
CA PRO A 426 -38.81 -13.17 -44.28
C PRO A 426 -39.45 -13.84 -43.06
N GLY A 427 -39.42 -13.17 -41.90
CA GLY A 427 -39.95 -13.70 -40.63
C GLY A 427 -39.03 -13.66 -39.41
N ALA A 428 -37.76 -13.26 -39.54
CA ALA A 428 -36.86 -13.09 -38.38
C ALA A 428 -37.06 -11.72 -37.70
N ALA A 429 -38.04 -11.62 -36.80
CA ALA A 429 -38.32 -10.37 -36.07
C ALA A 429 -37.20 -10.00 -35.07
N MET A 430 -36.81 -8.72 -35.06
CA MET A 430 -35.83 -8.14 -34.13
C MET A 430 -36.44 -7.85 -32.76
N GLY A 431 -35.95 -8.51 -31.71
CA GLY A 431 -36.35 -8.27 -30.31
C GLY A 431 -37.28 -9.35 -29.73
N THR A 432 -37.90 -9.07 -28.58
CA THR A 432 -38.91 -9.96 -27.97
C THR A 432 -40.31 -9.63 -28.51
N PRO A 433 -40.94 -10.48 -29.35
CA PRO A 433 -42.13 -10.11 -30.13
C PRO A 433 -43.33 -9.64 -29.29
N ALA A 434 -43.39 -10.06 -28.03
CA ALA A 434 -44.43 -9.68 -27.09
C ALA A 434 -44.42 -8.19 -26.71
N PHE A 435 -43.30 -7.47 -26.92
CA PHE A 435 -43.12 -6.05 -26.55
C PHE A 435 -42.71 -5.15 -27.73
N MET A 436 -42.46 -5.73 -28.91
CA MET A 436 -42.01 -4.98 -30.09
C MET A 436 -43.00 -3.89 -30.50
N SER A 437 -42.46 -2.77 -30.98
CA SER A 437 -43.22 -1.77 -31.71
C SER A 437 -43.65 -2.27 -33.10
N PRO A 438 -44.71 -1.69 -33.69
CA PRO A 438 -45.14 -2.04 -35.04
C PRO A 438 -44.04 -1.90 -36.10
N GLU A 439 -43.24 -0.84 -36.04
CA GLU A 439 -42.13 -0.59 -36.96
C GLU A 439 -41.01 -1.64 -36.84
N GLN A 440 -40.73 -2.14 -35.63
CA GLN A 440 -39.80 -3.26 -35.42
C GLN A 440 -40.35 -4.58 -35.96
N ALA A 441 -41.64 -4.84 -35.78
CA ALA A 441 -42.28 -6.06 -36.26
C ALA A 441 -42.43 -6.10 -37.79
N VAL A 442 -42.55 -4.93 -38.44
CA VAL A 442 -42.52 -4.78 -39.91
C VAL A 442 -41.10 -4.90 -40.47
N GLY A 443 -40.07 -4.60 -39.66
CA GLY A 443 -38.67 -4.67 -40.06
C GLY A 443 -38.19 -3.44 -40.83
N ASP A 444 -38.87 -2.31 -40.70
CA ASP A 444 -38.47 -1.05 -41.35
C ASP A 444 -37.42 -0.32 -40.49
N VAL A 445 -36.16 -0.66 -40.73
CA VAL A 445 -34.99 -0.20 -39.97
C VAL A 445 -34.79 1.32 -40.05
N ASP A 446 -35.28 1.97 -41.12
CA ASP A 446 -35.14 3.40 -41.35
C ASP A 446 -36.19 4.23 -40.56
N GLN A 447 -37.24 3.58 -40.05
CA GLN A 447 -38.26 4.21 -39.18
C GLN A 447 -37.95 4.09 -37.68
N LEU A 448 -36.88 3.38 -37.30
CA LEU A 448 -36.52 3.20 -35.89
C LEU A 448 -35.96 4.51 -35.29
N ALA A 449 -36.75 5.11 -34.41
CA ALA A 449 -36.40 6.33 -33.66
C ALA A 449 -36.68 6.16 -32.16
N GLU A 450 -36.50 7.22 -31.35
CA GLU A 450 -36.80 7.25 -29.91
C GLU A 450 -38.21 6.74 -29.57
N ALA A 451 -39.18 7.07 -30.45
CA ALA A 451 -40.56 6.61 -30.36
C ALA A 451 -40.71 5.07 -30.31
N THR A 452 -39.73 4.33 -30.85
CA THR A 452 -39.65 2.86 -30.79
C THR A 452 -39.53 2.36 -29.35
N ASP A 453 -38.62 2.95 -28.59
CA ASP A 453 -38.39 2.58 -27.18
C ASP A 453 -39.56 3.07 -26.31
N ILE A 454 -40.18 4.21 -26.66
CA ILE A 454 -41.39 4.72 -25.99
C ILE A 454 -42.55 3.74 -26.12
N PHE A 455 -42.72 3.10 -27.29
CA PHE A 455 -43.72 2.03 -27.46
C PHE A 455 -43.42 0.85 -26.54
N SER A 456 -42.18 0.38 -26.53
CA SER A 456 -41.74 -0.77 -25.74
C SER A 456 -41.84 -0.50 -24.21
N LEU A 457 -41.61 0.75 -23.79
CA LEU A 457 -41.95 1.23 -22.44
C LEU A 457 -43.46 1.20 -22.19
N GLY A 458 -44.29 1.63 -23.15
CA GLY A 458 -45.74 1.50 -23.11
C GLY A 458 -46.20 0.04 -22.95
N ALA A 459 -45.59 -0.89 -23.67
CA ALA A 459 -45.82 -2.34 -23.56
C ALA A 459 -45.37 -2.91 -22.20
N THR A 460 -44.29 -2.37 -21.63
CA THR A 460 -43.83 -2.68 -20.27
C THR A 460 -44.84 -2.20 -19.22
N LEU A 461 -45.38 -0.98 -19.38
CA LEU A 461 -46.44 -0.44 -18.53
C LEU A 461 -47.74 -1.26 -18.69
N PHE A 462 -48.09 -1.68 -19.90
CA PHE A 462 -49.22 -2.57 -20.16
C PHE A 462 -49.10 -3.86 -19.35
N HIS A 463 -47.93 -4.49 -19.36
CA HIS A 463 -47.66 -5.72 -18.61
C HIS A 463 -47.75 -5.46 -17.10
N LEU A 464 -47.21 -4.35 -16.61
CA LEU A 464 -47.32 -3.96 -15.20
C LEU A 464 -48.78 -3.81 -14.77
N LEU A 465 -49.65 -3.22 -15.60
CA LEU A 465 -51.05 -2.98 -15.29
C LEU A 465 -51.94 -4.22 -15.40
N THR A 466 -51.66 -5.12 -16.35
CA THR A 466 -52.55 -6.24 -16.68
C THR A 466 -52.02 -7.61 -16.24
N GLY A 467 -50.75 -7.70 -15.86
CA GLY A 467 -50.06 -8.94 -15.54
C GLY A 467 -49.77 -9.82 -16.76
N LYS A 468 -50.06 -9.34 -17.98
CA LYS A 468 -49.83 -10.05 -19.24
C LYS A 468 -49.22 -9.11 -20.28
N PRO A 469 -48.34 -9.59 -21.18
CA PRO A 469 -47.85 -8.76 -22.28
C PRO A 469 -48.99 -8.43 -23.28
N PRO A 470 -48.86 -7.36 -24.07
CA PRO A 470 -49.91 -6.92 -24.99
C PRO A 470 -50.16 -7.90 -26.15
N TYR A 471 -49.12 -8.59 -26.61
CA TYR A 471 -49.24 -9.58 -27.68
C TYR A 471 -49.01 -10.99 -27.14
N THR A 472 -50.00 -11.86 -27.38
CA THR A 472 -49.93 -13.29 -27.08
C THR A 472 -50.47 -14.08 -28.27
N GLY A 473 -49.96 -15.29 -28.49
CA GLY A 473 -50.31 -16.12 -29.65
C GLY A 473 -49.79 -17.55 -29.47
N LYS A 474 -50.32 -18.47 -30.29
CA LYS A 474 -49.91 -19.88 -30.29
C LYS A 474 -48.61 -20.12 -31.06
N SER A 475 -48.19 -19.15 -31.88
CA SER A 475 -46.96 -19.20 -32.66
C SER A 475 -46.27 -17.84 -32.71
N LEU A 476 -44.95 -17.85 -32.93
CA LEU A 476 -44.12 -16.66 -33.05
C LEU A 476 -44.61 -15.72 -34.18
N SER A 477 -44.96 -16.27 -35.33
CA SER A 477 -45.49 -15.52 -36.48
C SER A 477 -46.83 -14.85 -36.18
N GLU A 478 -47.70 -15.48 -35.38
CA GLU A 478 -48.95 -14.87 -34.92
C GLU A 478 -48.70 -13.65 -34.02
N VAL A 479 -47.71 -13.74 -33.12
CA VAL A 479 -47.35 -12.63 -32.22
C VAL A 479 -46.74 -11.47 -33.01
N ILE A 480 -45.84 -11.74 -33.95
CA ILE A 480 -45.24 -10.72 -34.84
C ILE A 480 -46.33 -10.06 -35.70
N SER A 481 -47.26 -10.84 -36.25
CA SER A 481 -48.37 -10.29 -37.04
C SER A 481 -49.27 -9.36 -36.21
N LYS A 482 -49.55 -9.72 -34.95
CA LYS A 482 -50.28 -8.84 -34.02
C LYS A 482 -49.49 -7.59 -33.68
N ALA A 483 -48.18 -7.70 -33.48
CA ALA A 483 -47.29 -6.56 -33.22
C ALA A 483 -47.25 -5.58 -34.40
N ALA A 484 -47.05 -6.08 -35.63
CA ALA A 484 -47.06 -5.27 -36.86
C ALA A 484 -48.41 -4.56 -37.11
N ALA A 485 -49.51 -5.21 -36.72
CA ALA A 485 -50.84 -4.62 -36.82
C ALA A 485 -51.16 -3.61 -35.70
N ALA A 486 -50.37 -3.57 -34.62
CA ALA A 486 -50.71 -2.97 -33.33
C ALA A 486 -52.04 -3.53 -32.75
N ALA A 487 -52.27 -4.83 -32.93
CA ALA A 487 -53.50 -5.52 -32.56
C ALA A 487 -53.41 -6.09 -31.14
N TYR A 488 -53.65 -5.23 -30.14
CA TYR A 488 -53.76 -5.60 -28.72
C TYR A 488 -55.10 -5.10 -28.14
N ALA A 489 -55.61 -5.79 -27.11
CA ALA A 489 -56.81 -5.36 -26.40
C ALA A 489 -56.45 -4.22 -25.42
N PRO A 490 -57.31 -3.19 -25.26
CA PRO A 490 -57.14 -2.18 -24.22
C PRO A 490 -56.96 -2.79 -22.82
N PRO A 491 -56.07 -2.25 -21.96
CA PRO A 491 -55.81 -2.78 -20.62
C PRO A 491 -57.06 -3.07 -19.78
N ARG A 492 -58.12 -2.24 -19.86
CA ARG A 492 -59.35 -2.43 -19.08
C ARG A 492 -60.23 -3.58 -19.55
N GLU A 493 -60.04 -4.07 -20.78
CA GLU A 493 -60.70 -5.29 -21.26
C GLU A 493 -60.08 -6.54 -20.64
N LEU A 494 -58.77 -6.51 -20.36
CA LEU A 494 -58.07 -7.60 -19.68
C LEU A 494 -58.21 -7.54 -18.15
N SER A 495 -58.25 -6.33 -17.59
CA SER A 495 -58.43 -6.10 -16.16
C SER A 495 -59.26 -4.85 -15.91
N SER A 496 -60.52 -5.04 -15.51
CA SER A 496 -61.44 -3.92 -15.20
C SER A 496 -60.97 -3.04 -14.03
N ARG A 497 -59.94 -3.49 -13.27
CA ARG A 497 -59.30 -2.76 -12.17
C ARG A 497 -58.40 -1.62 -12.64
N VAL A 498 -57.99 -1.60 -13.92
CA VAL A 498 -57.12 -0.54 -14.46
C VAL A 498 -57.89 0.80 -14.50
N PRO A 499 -57.38 1.88 -13.88
CA PRO A 499 -57.99 3.19 -13.96
C PRO A 499 -57.91 3.76 -15.38
N ARG A 500 -59.00 4.39 -15.85
CA ARG A 500 -59.05 5.06 -17.17
C ARG A 500 -57.88 6.02 -17.44
N PRO A 501 -57.39 6.79 -16.45
CA PRO A 501 -56.28 7.70 -16.73
C PRO A 501 -54.95 6.98 -16.99
N LEU A 502 -54.65 5.87 -16.30
CA LEU A 502 -53.46 5.05 -16.59
C LEU A 502 -53.60 4.25 -17.88
N GLU A 503 -54.81 3.78 -18.20
CA GLU A 503 -55.10 3.20 -19.50
C GLU A 503 -54.78 4.19 -20.63
N ALA A 504 -55.18 5.46 -20.50
CA ALA A 504 -54.90 6.47 -21.52
C ALA A 504 -53.40 6.75 -21.70
N VAL A 505 -52.62 6.78 -20.61
CA VAL A 505 -51.15 6.90 -20.66
C VAL A 505 -50.53 5.71 -21.40
N CYS A 506 -50.95 4.49 -21.06
CA CYS A 506 -50.49 3.27 -21.71
C CYS A 506 -50.84 3.23 -23.21
N LEU A 507 -52.09 3.55 -23.57
CA LEU A 507 -52.55 3.58 -24.95
C LEU A 507 -51.87 4.66 -25.79
N LYS A 508 -51.59 5.83 -25.22
CA LYS A 508 -50.83 6.89 -25.90
C LYS A 508 -49.39 6.44 -26.18
N ALA A 509 -48.70 5.85 -25.20
CA ALA A 509 -47.35 5.33 -25.40
C ALA A 509 -47.30 4.23 -26.48
N MET A 510 -48.35 3.40 -26.55
CA MET A 510 -48.45 2.29 -27.51
C MET A 510 -49.20 2.65 -28.81
N ALA A 511 -49.40 3.94 -29.14
CA ALA A 511 -50.10 4.31 -30.36
C ALA A 511 -49.42 3.71 -31.61
N LYS A 512 -50.21 3.26 -32.59
CA LYS A 512 -49.69 2.59 -33.79
C LYS A 512 -48.70 3.47 -34.56
N LEU A 513 -49.05 4.74 -34.78
CA LEU A 513 -48.16 5.71 -35.43
C LEU A 513 -47.18 6.31 -34.41
N PRO A 514 -45.87 6.37 -34.71
CA PRO A 514 -44.88 6.99 -33.83
C PRO A 514 -45.20 8.43 -33.41
N SER A 515 -45.79 9.24 -34.31
CA SER A 515 -46.16 10.64 -34.07
C SER A 515 -47.27 10.83 -33.02
N ASP A 516 -48.07 9.80 -32.78
CA ASP A 516 -49.19 9.85 -31.82
C ASP A 516 -48.75 9.47 -30.39
N ARG A 517 -47.48 9.05 -30.24
CA ARG A 517 -46.89 8.66 -28.96
C ARG A 517 -46.41 9.88 -28.17
N TYR A 518 -45.82 9.65 -27.01
CA TYR A 518 -45.10 10.70 -26.29
C TYR A 518 -43.88 11.15 -27.10
N ALA A 519 -43.52 12.43 -27.02
CA ALA A 519 -42.38 12.96 -27.75
C ALA A 519 -41.04 12.52 -27.14
N SER A 520 -41.02 12.15 -25.86
CA SER A 520 -39.84 11.62 -25.18
C SER A 520 -40.22 10.66 -24.04
N ALA A 521 -39.28 9.83 -23.58
CA ALA A 521 -39.50 8.90 -22.48
C ALA A 521 -39.75 9.63 -21.15
N ARG A 522 -39.16 10.82 -20.98
CA ARG A 522 -39.44 11.70 -19.84
C ARG A 522 -40.91 12.13 -19.77
N GLN A 523 -41.53 12.49 -20.90
CA GLN A 523 -42.94 12.90 -20.90
C GLN A 523 -43.89 11.77 -20.49
N LEU A 524 -43.54 10.52 -20.81
CA LEU A 524 -44.25 9.34 -20.33
C LEU A 524 -44.09 9.17 -18.81
N ALA A 525 -42.87 9.33 -18.29
CA ALA A 525 -42.62 9.31 -16.84
C ALA A 525 -43.39 10.41 -16.09
N ASP A 526 -43.41 11.65 -16.63
CA ASP A 526 -44.11 12.79 -16.04
C ASP A 526 -45.61 12.51 -15.89
N ASP A 527 -46.26 11.87 -16.86
CA ASP A 527 -47.67 11.51 -16.74
C ASP A 527 -47.89 10.38 -15.69
N VAL A 528 -46.97 9.42 -15.56
CA VAL A 528 -47.06 8.42 -14.47
C VAL A 528 -46.88 9.08 -13.09
N ASP A 529 -45.96 10.03 -12.96
CA ASP A 529 -45.73 10.78 -11.72
C ASP A 529 -46.93 11.67 -11.37
N ARG A 530 -47.48 12.39 -12.35
CA ARG A 530 -48.74 13.15 -12.19
C ARG A 530 -49.87 12.27 -11.70
N TRP A 531 -49.98 11.03 -12.20
CA TRP A 531 -50.98 10.09 -11.69
C TRP A 531 -50.73 9.72 -10.21
N LEU A 532 -49.47 9.45 -9.83
CA LEU A 532 -49.09 9.17 -8.43
C LEU A 532 -49.33 10.35 -7.48
N GLY A 533 -49.25 11.58 -8.00
CA GLY A 533 -49.49 12.85 -7.30
C GLY A 533 -50.94 13.36 -7.34
N ASP A 534 -51.88 12.61 -7.94
CA ASP A 534 -53.27 13.02 -8.19
C ASP A 534 -53.35 14.37 -8.95
N GLU A 535 -52.57 14.50 -10.03
CA GLU A 535 -52.49 15.66 -10.93
C GLU A 535 -53.17 15.41 -12.30
N PRO A 536 -53.60 16.47 -13.02
CA PRO A 536 -54.14 16.33 -14.37
C PRO A 536 -53.10 15.76 -15.33
N LEU A 537 -53.51 14.77 -16.12
CA LEU A 537 -52.65 14.05 -17.05
C LEU A 537 -52.71 14.67 -18.45
N THR A 538 -51.62 14.62 -19.20
CA THR A 538 -51.65 15.12 -20.59
C THR A 538 -52.38 14.15 -21.52
N ALA A 539 -52.30 12.84 -21.25
CA ALA A 539 -52.96 11.80 -22.04
C ALA A 539 -54.46 11.61 -21.74
N TYR A 540 -54.97 12.14 -20.61
CA TYR A 540 -56.36 11.93 -20.19
C TYR A 540 -57.07 13.25 -19.92
N ARG A 541 -58.19 13.50 -20.60
CA ARG A 541 -59.05 14.65 -20.32
C ARG A 541 -59.94 14.32 -19.11
N ASP A 542 -59.60 14.88 -17.96
CA ASP A 542 -60.43 14.82 -16.75
C ASP A 542 -61.83 15.42 -17.03
N SER A 543 -62.89 14.81 -16.46
CA SER A 543 -64.21 15.44 -16.49
C SER A 543 -64.24 16.68 -15.58
N TYR A 544 -65.19 17.58 -15.82
CA TYR A 544 -65.37 18.77 -14.97
C TYR A 544 -65.58 18.40 -13.48
N PHE A 545 -66.19 17.24 -13.19
CA PHE A 545 -66.39 16.75 -11.81
C PHE A 545 -65.11 16.21 -11.17
N ASP A 546 -64.22 15.57 -11.94
CA ASP A 546 -62.95 15.03 -11.44
C ASP A 546 -61.97 16.15 -11.06
N ARG A 547 -61.92 17.21 -11.88
CA ARG A 547 -61.15 18.43 -11.59
C ARG A 547 -61.63 19.12 -10.32
N ALA A 548 -62.94 19.24 -10.12
CA ALA A 548 -63.53 19.87 -8.94
C ALA A 548 -63.27 19.06 -7.66
N ARG A 549 -63.38 17.73 -7.70
CA ARG A 549 -63.12 16.84 -6.55
C ARG A 549 -61.64 16.78 -6.16
N ARG A 550 -60.73 16.87 -7.14
CA ARG A 550 -59.27 16.93 -6.95
C ARG A 550 -58.84 18.29 -6.39
N PHE A 551 -59.39 19.39 -6.91
CA PHE A 551 -59.21 20.74 -6.37
C PHE A 551 -59.70 20.85 -4.92
N ALA A 552 -60.86 20.27 -4.57
CA ALA A 552 -61.39 20.29 -3.21
C ALA A 552 -60.57 19.48 -2.20
N ARG A 553 -59.90 18.40 -2.63
CA ARG A 553 -59.02 17.57 -1.77
C ARG A 553 -57.62 18.17 -1.60
N ARG A 554 -57.07 18.79 -2.64
CA ARG A 554 -55.72 19.40 -2.64
C ARG A 554 -55.71 20.80 -2.02
N ASN A 555 -56.83 21.53 -2.11
CA ASN A 555 -56.99 22.86 -1.52
C ASN A 555 -58.04 22.90 -0.40
N ARG A 556 -57.95 22.00 0.59
CA ARG A 556 -58.83 22.02 1.78
C ARG A 556 -58.85 23.40 2.47
N ALA A 557 -57.76 24.16 2.36
CA ALA A 557 -57.66 25.54 2.85
C ALA A 557 -58.39 26.58 1.95
N LEU A 558 -58.36 26.49 0.61
CA LEU A 558 -59.08 27.42 -0.28
C LEU A 558 -60.60 27.21 -0.30
N VAL A 559 -61.04 25.95 -0.14
CA VAL A 559 -62.47 25.62 0.04
C VAL A 559 -62.97 26.13 1.39
N GLY A 560 -62.12 26.10 2.43
CA GLY A 560 -62.35 26.83 3.68
C GLY A 560 -62.38 28.36 3.48
N LEU A 561 -61.54 28.89 2.59
CA LEU A 561 -61.43 30.33 2.27
C LEU A 561 -62.64 30.89 1.50
N ALA A 562 -63.31 30.08 0.68
CA ALA A 562 -64.57 30.47 0.02
C ALA A 562 -65.74 30.60 1.01
N ALA A 563 -65.80 29.75 2.04
CA ALA A 563 -66.68 29.93 3.19
C ALA A 563 -66.24 31.13 4.06
N SER A 564 -64.94 31.41 4.08
CA SER A 564 -64.36 32.60 4.74
C SER A 564 -64.62 33.90 3.97
N ALA A 565 -64.88 33.87 2.66
CA ALA A 565 -65.16 35.06 1.85
C ALA A 565 -66.51 35.72 2.22
N LEU A 566 -67.48 34.92 2.69
CA LEU A 566 -68.73 35.40 3.29
C LEU A 566 -68.52 36.08 4.64
N VAL A 567 -67.50 35.66 5.40
CA VAL A 567 -67.02 36.34 6.62
C VAL A 567 -66.17 37.57 6.27
N LEU A 568 -65.45 37.53 5.16
CA LEU A 568 -64.55 38.59 4.68
C LEU A 568 -65.30 39.86 4.28
N ILE A 569 -66.55 39.77 3.80
CA ILE A 569 -67.40 40.94 3.54
C ILE A 569 -67.69 41.73 4.82
N ALA A 570 -67.82 41.07 5.97
CA ALA A 570 -67.96 41.73 7.27
C ALA A 570 -66.62 42.30 7.77
N VAL A 571 -65.50 41.66 7.42
CA VAL A 571 -64.13 42.09 7.78
C VAL A 571 -63.64 43.26 6.91
N VAL A 572 -64.06 43.37 5.65
CA VAL A 572 -63.72 44.49 4.73
C VAL A 572 -64.13 45.84 5.33
N SER A 573 -65.29 45.88 6.00
CA SER A 573 -65.78 47.04 6.74
C SER A 573 -64.91 47.42 7.96
N THR A 574 -64.23 46.45 8.57
CA THR A 574 -63.26 46.65 9.67
C THR A 574 -61.85 46.94 9.12
N VAL A 575 -61.51 46.41 7.94
CA VAL A 575 -60.22 46.60 7.27
C VAL A 575 -60.05 48.02 6.72
N ALA A 576 -61.13 48.71 6.32
CA ALA A 576 -61.07 50.13 5.99
C ALA A 576 -60.54 50.99 7.16
N ALA A 577 -60.91 50.66 8.41
CA ALA A 577 -60.37 51.31 9.61
C ALA A 577 -58.91 50.90 9.92
N LEU A 578 -58.48 49.71 9.50
CA LEU A 578 -57.12 49.21 9.66
C LEU A 578 -56.17 49.61 8.51
N LEU A 579 -56.67 50.06 7.35
CA LEU A 579 -55.84 50.51 6.21
C LEU A 579 -55.08 51.81 6.54
N VAL A 580 -55.67 52.68 7.36
CA VAL A 580 -55.00 53.86 7.92
C VAL A 580 -53.89 53.46 8.92
N ASN A 581 -54.03 52.32 9.60
CA ASN A 581 -52.98 51.76 10.47
C ASN A 581 -51.93 50.94 9.67
N ARG A 582 -52.33 50.36 8.52
CA ARG A 582 -51.44 49.60 7.61
C ARG A 582 -50.43 50.48 6.89
N ALA A 583 -50.72 51.74 6.56
CA ALA A 583 -49.70 52.60 5.97
C ALA A 583 -48.48 52.80 6.89
N ARG A 584 -48.67 52.78 8.22
CA ARG A 584 -47.58 52.77 9.22
C ARG A 584 -46.91 51.40 9.39
N LEU A 585 -47.66 50.31 9.20
CA LEU A 585 -47.14 48.93 9.25
C LEU A 585 -46.45 48.49 7.95
N GLU A 586 -46.75 49.11 6.81
CA GLU A 586 -46.15 48.82 5.51
C GLU A 586 -44.69 49.30 5.46
N GLN A 587 -44.40 50.45 6.08
CA GLN A 587 -43.01 50.88 6.31
C GLN A 587 -42.27 49.91 7.24
N ILE A 588 -42.90 49.45 8.31
CA ILE A 588 -42.31 48.44 9.20
C ILE A 588 -42.10 47.11 8.46
N ARG A 589 -43.01 46.71 7.56
CA ARG A 589 -42.90 45.49 6.76
C ARG A 589 -41.85 45.58 5.66
N LEU A 590 -41.68 46.73 5.02
CA LEU A 590 -40.59 46.92 4.05
C LEU A 590 -39.24 46.89 4.75
N THR A 591 -39.12 47.51 5.94
CA THR A 591 -37.94 47.37 6.78
C THR A 591 -37.73 45.92 7.22
N GLN A 592 -38.78 45.21 7.65
CA GLN A 592 -38.71 43.78 8.01
C GLN A 592 -38.42 42.87 6.81
N ARG A 593 -38.83 43.23 5.59
CA ARG A 593 -38.59 42.43 4.38
C ARG A 593 -37.20 42.67 3.83
N ASN A 594 -36.69 43.90 3.91
CA ASN A 594 -35.28 44.20 3.66
C ASN A 594 -34.40 43.58 4.73
N GLN A 595 -34.84 43.58 5.99
CA GLN A 595 -34.15 42.92 7.09
C GLN A 595 -34.23 41.38 6.97
N GLN A 596 -35.35 40.80 6.54
CA GLN A 596 -35.47 39.37 6.24
C GLN A 596 -34.71 38.96 4.99
N LEU A 597 -34.63 39.82 3.97
CA LEU A 597 -33.79 39.58 2.80
C LEU A 597 -32.33 39.64 3.18
N ALA A 598 -31.91 40.65 3.95
CA ALA A 598 -30.56 40.74 4.50
C ALA A 598 -30.24 39.59 5.47
N GLU A 599 -31.19 39.14 6.30
CA GLU A 599 -31.06 37.96 7.17
C GLU A 599 -31.05 36.67 6.37
N SER A 600 -31.79 36.58 5.25
CA SER A 600 -31.79 35.40 4.38
C SER A 600 -30.56 35.35 3.47
N GLU A 601 -30.05 36.50 3.04
CA GLU A 601 -28.80 36.63 2.32
C GLU A 601 -27.66 36.33 3.28
N ALA A 602 -27.63 36.92 4.47
CA ALA A 602 -26.67 36.57 5.52
C ALA A 602 -26.76 35.07 5.88
N ALA A 603 -27.95 34.51 6.07
CA ALA A 603 -28.11 33.08 6.36
C ALA A 603 -27.71 32.18 5.18
N ALA A 604 -27.94 32.60 3.93
CA ALA A 604 -27.50 31.87 2.74
C ALA A 604 -25.98 31.96 2.56
N HIS A 605 -25.36 33.10 2.90
CA HIS A 605 -23.91 33.27 2.91
C HIS A 605 -23.29 32.47 4.06
N ASP A 606 -23.84 32.53 5.28
CA ASP A 606 -23.41 31.73 6.44
C ASP A 606 -23.58 30.22 6.21
N GLU A 607 -24.60 29.82 5.45
CA GLU A 607 -24.82 28.44 5.03
C GLU A 607 -23.84 28.01 3.93
N ALA A 608 -23.56 28.87 2.94
CA ALA A 608 -22.54 28.61 1.91
C ALA A 608 -21.14 28.52 2.54
N GLU A 609 -20.84 29.38 3.50
CA GLU A 609 -19.60 29.41 4.28
C GLU A 609 -19.44 28.16 5.15
N ARG A 610 -20.49 27.74 5.86
CA ARG A 610 -20.48 26.47 6.59
C ARG A 610 -20.32 25.28 5.67
N ARG A 611 -20.93 25.30 4.49
CA ARG A 611 -20.74 24.27 3.46
C ARG A 611 -19.32 24.26 2.92
N PHE A 612 -18.70 25.41 2.72
CA PHE A 612 -17.30 25.53 2.30
C PHE A 612 -16.37 24.91 3.36
N ILE A 613 -16.49 25.33 4.62
CA ILE A 613 -15.67 24.79 5.73
C ILE A 613 -15.91 23.29 5.89
N GLN A 614 -17.15 22.83 5.80
CA GLN A 614 -17.49 21.41 5.89
C GLN A 614 -16.97 20.60 4.70
N ALA A 615 -17.03 21.14 3.48
CA ALA A 615 -16.47 20.52 2.29
C ALA A 615 -14.95 20.38 2.40
N ARG A 616 -14.24 21.47 2.73
CA ARG A 616 -12.78 21.46 2.96
C ARG A 616 -12.38 20.43 4.03
N LYS A 617 -13.05 20.44 5.19
CA LYS A 617 -12.80 19.46 6.27
C LYS A 617 -13.07 18.02 5.84
N THR A 618 -14.06 17.79 4.97
CA THR A 618 -14.33 16.45 4.42
C THR A 618 -13.18 15.99 3.52
N VAL A 619 -12.64 16.89 2.70
CA VAL A 619 -11.47 16.62 1.86
C VAL A 619 -10.23 16.38 2.72
N ASP A 620 -9.99 17.16 3.79
CA ASP A 620 -8.89 16.95 4.76
C ASP A 620 -8.94 15.52 5.36
N VAL A 621 -10.10 15.08 5.83
CA VAL A 621 -10.28 13.74 6.43
C VAL A 621 -10.04 12.64 5.39
N TRP A 622 -10.54 12.83 4.17
CA TRP A 622 -10.32 11.88 3.08
C TRP A 622 -8.83 11.79 2.73
N LEU A 623 -8.13 12.92 2.59
CA LEU A 623 -6.72 12.97 2.22
C LEU A 623 -5.78 12.42 3.27
N THR A 624 -6.01 12.76 4.54
CA THR A 624 -5.14 12.31 5.64
C THR A 624 -5.21 10.78 5.76
N GLY A 625 -6.41 10.20 5.71
CA GLY A 625 -6.57 8.74 5.78
C GLY A 625 -6.12 7.97 4.54
N PHE A 626 -6.30 8.52 3.32
CA PHE A 626 -5.92 7.82 2.07
C PHE A 626 -4.46 8.02 1.68
N SER A 627 -3.90 9.24 1.80
CA SER A 627 -2.52 9.51 1.36
C SER A 627 -1.49 8.77 2.21
N GLU A 628 -1.69 8.74 3.54
CA GLU A 628 -0.84 7.98 4.47
C GLU A 628 -0.97 6.47 4.27
N ALA A 629 -2.15 5.99 3.87
CA ALA A 629 -2.36 4.58 3.51
C ALA A 629 -1.70 4.22 2.17
N LEU A 630 -1.62 5.16 1.21
CA LEU A 630 -1.00 4.92 -0.11
C LEU A 630 0.51 5.09 -0.11
N GLN A 631 1.10 5.87 0.81
CA GLN A 631 2.55 5.93 1.03
C GLN A 631 3.17 4.55 1.30
N GLN A 632 2.34 3.61 1.73
CA GLN A 632 2.72 2.27 2.14
C GLN A 632 2.88 1.30 0.97
N TYR A 633 2.47 1.68 -0.24
CA TYR A 633 2.52 0.81 -1.42
C TYR A 633 3.34 1.48 -2.54
N PRO A 634 4.64 1.17 -2.67
CA PRO A 634 5.55 1.72 -3.68
C PRO A 634 5.06 1.58 -5.13
N GLY A 635 4.20 0.60 -5.41
CA GLY A 635 3.56 0.39 -6.72
C GLY A 635 2.36 1.31 -7.00
N MET A 636 1.90 2.08 -6.02
CA MET A 636 0.75 2.99 -6.14
C MET A 636 1.15 4.47 -6.22
N THR A 637 2.44 4.78 -6.40
CA THR A 637 2.94 6.16 -6.51
C THR A 637 2.17 6.98 -7.54
N GLY A 638 1.88 6.43 -8.73
CA GLY A 638 1.09 7.14 -9.74
C GLY A 638 -0.39 7.39 -9.33
N LEU A 639 -1.00 6.50 -8.55
CA LEU A 639 -2.35 6.72 -8.02
C LEU A 639 -2.34 7.76 -6.90
N ARG A 640 -1.33 7.71 -6.01
CA ARG A 640 -1.11 8.70 -4.96
C ARG A 640 -0.91 10.08 -5.56
N GLU A 641 -0.02 10.21 -6.55
CA GLU A 641 0.21 11.46 -7.29
C GLU A 641 -1.08 11.95 -7.96
N THR A 642 -1.84 11.07 -8.63
CA THR A 642 -3.12 11.46 -9.25
C THR A 642 -4.15 11.95 -8.21
N MET A 643 -4.20 11.32 -7.04
CA MET A 643 -5.10 11.73 -5.95
C MET A 643 -4.67 13.05 -5.32
N LEU A 644 -3.37 13.21 -5.04
CA LEU A 644 -2.79 14.44 -4.51
C LEU A 644 -2.97 15.60 -5.50
N ALA A 645 -2.79 15.37 -6.79
CA ALA A 645 -3.02 16.36 -7.84
C ALA A 645 -4.49 16.77 -7.90
N ARG A 646 -5.42 15.80 -7.87
CA ARG A 646 -6.85 16.11 -7.85
C ARG A 646 -7.27 16.86 -6.59
N ALA A 647 -6.68 16.53 -5.45
CA ALA A 647 -6.88 17.28 -4.22
C ALA A 647 -6.35 18.70 -4.35
N ALA A 648 -5.12 18.88 -4.84
CA ALA A 648 -4.53 20.19 -5.07
C ALA A 648 -5.44 21.05 -5.96
N ASP A 649 -6.04 20.50 -7.02
CA ASP A 649 -6.98 21.21 -7.88
C ASP A 649 -8.27 21.64 -7.16
N GLU A 650 -8.76 20.86 -6.18
CA GLU A 650 -9.90 21.27 -5.34
C GLU A 650 -9.50 22.35 -4.33
N TYR A 651 -8.34 22.23 -3.67
CA TYR A 651 -7.83 23.28 -2.77
C TYR A 651 -7.53 24.57 -3.52
N GLU A 652 -7.05 24.50 -4.75
CA GLU A 652 -6.81 25.67 -5.60
C GLU A 652 -8.10 26.40 -5.93
N ARG A 653 -9.18 25.66 -6.26
CA ARG A 653 -10.51 26.25 -6.40
C ARG A 653 -10.97 26.93 -5.11
N PHE A 654 -10.83 26.25 -3.96
CA PHE A 654 -11.22 26.83 -2.67
C PHE A 654 -10.38 28.05 -2.27
N ALA A 655 -9.08 28.07 -2.60
CA ALA A 655 -8.19 29.19 -2.32
C ALA A 655 -8.48 30.43 -3.18
N ASN A 656 -9.01 30.21 -4.39
CA ASN A 656 -9.35 31.24 -5.37
C ASN A 656 -10.78 31.77 -5.24
N GLU A 657 -11.65 31.13 -4.45
CA GLU A 657 -12.98 31.67 -4.14
C GLU A 657 -12.85 32.97 -3.32
N GLU A 658 -13.48 34.04 -3.80
CA GLU A 658 -13.40 35.37 -3.19
C GLU A 658 -14.27 35.42 -1.93
N LEU A 659 -13.67 35.10 -0.78
CA LEU A 659 -14.31 35.20 0.53
C LEU A 659 -14.33 36.68 0.97
N SER A 660 -15.53 37.26 1.06
CA SER A 660 -15.75 38.69 1.25
C SER A 660 -15.70 39.17 2.70
N ARG A 661 -15.51 38.27 3.68
CA ARG A 661 -15.46 38.57 5.12
C ARG A 661 -14.03 38.55 5.66
N PRO A 662 -13.58 39.61 6.38
CA PRO A 662 -12.28 39.64 7.06
C PRO A 662 -12.07 38.47 8.04
N GLU A 663 -13.14 37.96 8.65
CA GLU A 663 -13.11 36.85 9.60
C GLU A 663 -12.72 35.50 8.97
N LEU A 664 -12.82 35.38 7.64
CA LEU A 664 -12.50 34.16 6.88
C LEU A 664 -11.09 34.16 6.27
N ARG A 665 -10.36 35.25 6.44
CA ARG A 665 -8.97 35.40 5.98
C ARG A 665 -8.07 34.28 6.53
N GLU A 666 -8.30 33.88 7.77
CA GLU A 666 -7.59 32.76 8.42
C GLU A 666 -7.87 31.42 7.73
N GLU A 667 -9.13 31.08 7.46
CA GLU A 667 -9.50 29.83 6.78
C GLU A 667 -9.00 29.79 5.33
N ARG A 668 -8.99 30.94 4.64
CA ARG A 668 -8.38 31.05 3.31
C ARG A 668 -6.89 30.75 3.34
N ALA A 669 -6.17 31.36 4.27
CA ALA A 669 -4.73 31.13 4.44
C ALA A 669 -4.43 29.68 4.82
N ARG A 670 -5.21 29.06 5.71
CA ARG A 670 -5.11 27.61 6.02
C ARG A 670 -5.28 26.75 4.76
N THR A 671 -6.23 27.12 3.89
CA THR A 671 -6.48 26.43 2.61
C THR A 671 -5.30 26.59 1.66
N GLN A 672 -4.71 27.79 1.57
CA GLN A 672 -3.53 28.07 0.76
C GLN A 672 -2.26 27.34 1.27
N ILE A 673 -2.06 27.27 2.60
CA ILE A 673 -0.97 26.46 3.19
C ILE A 673 -1.15 24.98 2.84
N ARG A 674 -2.38 24.44 2.92
CA ARG A 674 -2.65 23.04 2.52
C ARG A 674 -2.40 22.80 1.04
N LEU A 675 -2.81 23.72 0.17
CA LEU A 675 -2.49 23.69 -1.26
C LEU A 675 -0.97 23.64 -1.48
N GLY A 676 -0.23 24.52 -0.79
CA GLY A 676 1.22 24.57 -0.87
C GLY A 676 1.88 23.25 -0.44
N ASN A 677 1.39 22.64 0.64
CA ASN A 677 1.89 21.33 1.10
C ASN A 677 1.67 20.25 0.02
N LEU A 678 0.46 20.18 -0.56
CA LEU A 678 0.14 19.20 -1.60
C LEU A 678 0.96 19.42 -2.89
N ARG A 679 1.16 20.67 -3.31
CA ARG A 679 2.00 21.00 -4.48
C ARG A 679 3.45 20.62 -4.25
N ARG A 680 4.00 20.88 -3.05
CA ARG A 680 5.35 20.47 -2.66
C ARG A 680 5.50 18.95 -2.65
N ASP A 681 4.51 18.22 -2.11
CA ASP A 681 4.49 16.74 -2.09
C ASP A 681 4.43 16.12 -3.50
N LEU A 682 3.86 16.84 -4.47
CA LEU A 682 3.84 16.48 -5.89
C LEU A 682 5.12 16.86 -6.64
N GLY A 683 6.07 17.54 -5.99
CA GLY A 683 7.29 18.07 -6.60
C GLY A 683 7.12 19.39 -7.36
N ASP A 684 5.94 20.00 -7.32
CA ASP A 684 5.66 21.32 -7.93
C ASP A 684 6.01 22.43 -6.92
N VAL A 685 7.31 22.62 -6.72
CA VAL A 685 7.85 23.55 -5.71
C VAL A 685 7.48 25.01 -6.03
N ASP A 686 7.41 25.39 -7.31
CA ASP A 686 7.03 26.74 -7.74
C ASP A 686 5.60 27.10 -7.32
N ALA A 687 4.64 26.20 -7.59
CA ALA A 687 3.27 26.40 -7.15
C ALA A 687 3.15 26.38 -5.62
N ALA A 688 3.98 25.59 -4.93
CA ALA A 688 4.02 25.58 -3.48
C ALA A 688 4.48 26.93 -2.91
N VAL A 689 5.59 27.49 -3.41
CA VAL A 689 6.09 28.82 -3.04
C VAL A 689 5.01 29.88 -3.25
N ALA A 690 4.35 29.88 -4.41
CA ALA A 690 3.28 30.82 -4.69
C ALA A 690 2.08 30.71 -3.71
N ALA A 691 1.70 29.49 -3.35
CA ALA A 691 0.62 29.24 -2.41
C ALA A 691 0.97 29.69 -0.98
N TYR A 692 2.18 29.40 -0.50
CA TYR A 692 2.64 29.85 0.83
C TYR A 692 2.80 31.37 0.90
N GLN A 693 3.36 31.99 -0.14
CA GLN A 693 3.46 33.44 -0.24
C GLN A 693 2.05 34.06 -0.19
N SER A 694 1.11 33.54 -0.97
CA SER A 694 -0.27 34.02 -0.97
C SER A 694 -0.94 33.88 0.40
N ALA A 695 -0.65 32.82 1.16
CA ALA A 695 -1.12 32.65 2.53
C ALA A 695 -0.52 33.70 3.49
N ALA A 696 0.78 33.93 3.41
CA ALA A 696 1.49 34.92 4.23
C ALA A 696 1.00 36.35 3.93
N ASP A 697 0.78 36.67 2.66
CA ASP A 697 0.24 37.96 2.20
C ASP A 697 -1.23 38.14 2.62
N THR A 698 -2.02 37.07 2.52
CA THR A 698 -3.42 37.07 2.95
C THR A 698 -3.54 37.40 4.44
N LEU A 699 -2.59 36.96 5.27
CA LEU A 699 -2.55 37.21 6.71
C LEU A 699 -1.72 38.43 7.12
N ALA A 700 -1.15 39.18 6.17
CA ALA A 700 -0.40 40.39 6.48
C ALA A 700 -1.35 41.46 7.08
N PRO A 701 -0.91 42.19 8.12
CA PRO A 701 -1.73 43.25 8.72
C PRO A 701 -1.96 44.39 7.73
N GLY A 702 -3.22 44.82 7.56
CA GLY A 702 -3.56 45.98 6.71
C GLY A 702 -3.22 47.33 7.38
N GLU A 703 -2.98 48.38 6.58
CA GLU A 703 -2.58 49.73 7.06
C GLU A 703 -3.58 50.40 8.03
N SER A 704 -4.81 49.87 8.14
CA SER A 704 -5.89 50.40 8.99
C SER A 704 -6.45 49.40 10.00
N GLU A 705 -5.89 48.19 10.11
CA GLU A 705 -6.31 47.18 11.09
C GLU A 705 -5.50 47.32 12.39
N GLY A 706 -6.14 47.10 13.55
CA GLY A 706 -5.44 47.06 14.85
C GLY A 706 -4.53 45.84 15.00
N ASP A 707 -3.98 45.62 16.20
CA ASP A 707 -3.08 44.48 16.44
C ASP A 707 -3.74 43.14 16.03
N PRO A 708 -3.09 42.33 15.18
CA PRO A 708 -3.65 41.08 14.69
C PRO A 708 -3.89 40.09 15.83
N SER A 709 -4.90 39.24 15.68
CA SER A 709 -5.18 38.19 16.67
C SER A 709 -3.99 37.23 16.76
N ALA A 710 -3.79 36.62 17.95
CA ALA A 710 -2.72 35.63 18.14
C ALA A 710 -2.82 34.45 17.15
N SER A 711 -4.03 34.08 16.72
CA SER A 711 -4.23 33.01 15.72
C SER A 711 -3.67 33.40 14.35
N ILE A 712 -3.96 34.63 13.90
CA ILE A 712 -3.48 35.17 12.61
C ILE A 712 -1.95 35.22 12.59
N VAL A 713 -1.32 35.69 13.67
CA VAL A 713 0.14 35.72 13.78
C VAL A 713 0.74 34.31 13.67
N VAL A 714 0.14 33.33 14.37
CA VAL A 714 0.61 31.94 14.32
C VAL A 714 0.45 31.30 12.94
N GLU A 715 -0.70 31.48 12.28
CA GLU A 715 -0.92 30.93 10.94
C GLU A 715 -0.05 31.62 9.88
N ARG A 716 0.23 32.93 10.03
CA ARG A 716 1.15 33.66 9.16
C ARG A 716 2.58 33.14 9.33
N ALA A 717 3.02 32.97 10.57
CA ALA A 717 4.33 32.41 10.87
C ALA A 717 4.50 30.99 10.30
N ARG A 718 3.45 30.15 10.37
CA ARG A 718 3.43 28.83 9.69
C ARG A 718 3.56 28.96 8.17
N ALA A 719 2.86 29.90 7.55
CA ALA A 719 2.99 30.13 6.11
C ALA A 719 4.42 30.55 5.74
N LEU A 720 5.03 31.46 6.50
CA LEU A 720 6.40 31.92 6.32
C LEU A 720 7.43 30.80 6.54
N GLU A 721 7.23 29.95 7.54
CA GLU A 721 8.07 28.79 7.80
C GLU A 721 8.06 27.81 6.62
N ARG A 722 6.87 27.47 6.11
CA ARG A 722 6.71 26.59 4.95
C ARG A 722 7.25 27.21 3.66
N LEU A 723 7.04 28.51 3.48
CA LEU A 723 7.62 29.29 2.39
C LEU A 723 9.15 29.21 2.43
N GLY A 724 9.75 29.44 3.60
CA GLY A 724 11.20 29.37 3.76
C GLY A 724 11.77 28.00 3.40
N LEU A 725 11.12 26.91 3.84
CA LEU A 725 11.52 25.56 3.45
C LEU A 725 11.38 25.30 1.94
N ALA A 726 10.32 25.79 1.30
CA ALA A 726 10.12 25.61 -0.14
C ALA A 726 11.11 26.43 -0.99
N LEU A 727 11.44 27.65 -0.55
CA LEU A 727 12.49 28.47 -1.18
C LEU A 727 13.87 27.82 -1.05
N ALA A 728 14.14 27.14 0.07
CA ALA A 728 15.37 26.38 0.26
C ALA A 728 15.48 25.20 -0.72
N ASP A 729 14.37 24.50 -1.00
CA ASP A 729 14.32 23.44 -2.02
C ASP A 729 14.65 23.98 -3.44
N GLN A 730 14.39 25.27 -3.71
CA GLN A 730 14.76 25.95 -4.96
C GLN A 730 16.18 26.55 -4.94
N HIS A 731 16.97 26.27 -3.91
CA HIS A 731 18.29 26.88 -3.67
C HIS A 731 18.26 28.42 -3.49
N GLN A 732 17.10 29.00 -3.17
CA GLN A 732 16.94 30.44 -2.87
C GLN A 732 17.19 30.72 -1.38
N HIS A 733 18.41 30.43 -0.92
CA HIS A 733 18.76 30.45 0.50
C HIS A 733 18.58 31.81 1.17
N ALA A 734 18.82 32.92 0.48
CA ALA A 734 18.67 34.26 1.05
C ALA A 734 17.22 34.61 1.40
N ASP A 735 16.29 34.35 0.49
CA ASP A 735 14.86 34.60 0.68
C ASP A 735 14.27 33.61 1.69
N ALA A 736 14.75 32.36 1.68
CA ALA A 736 14.39 31.34 2.67
C ALA A 736 14.76 31.77 4.10
N LEU A 737 15.98 32.27 4.30
CA LEU A 737 16.44 32.80 5.59
C LEU A 737 15.63 34.02 6.03
N ALA A 738 15.25 34.90 5.10
CA ALA A 738 14.43 36.08 5.40
C ALA A 738 13.04 35.69 5.91
N ALA A 739 12.35 34.78 5.22
CA ALA A 739 11.02 34.31 5.60
C ALA A 739 11.02 33.63 6.99
N LEU A 740 12.03 32.78 7.27
CA LEU A 740 12.15 32.10 8.56
C LEU A 740 12.45 33.06 9.73
N ARG A 741 13.31 34.07 9.50
CA ARG A 741 13.59 35.11 10.50
C ARG A 741 12.34 35.94 10.81
N GLU A 742 11.56 36.29 9.79
CA GLU A 742 10.30 37.02 9.96
C GLU A 742 9.25 36.21 10.74
N SER A 743 9.18 34.90 10.49
CA SER A 743 8.34 33.97 11.27
C SER A 743 8.70 34.00 12.76
N ILE A 744 10.00 33.86 13.06
CA ILE A 744 10.52 33.86 14.44
C ILE A 744 10.25 35.21 15.12
N GLU A 745 10.58 36.33 14.47
CA GLU A 745 10.39 37.68 15.03
C GLU A 745 8.91 37.92 15.43
N SER A 746 7.98 37.55 14.54
CA SER A 746 6.54 37.69 14.79
C SER A 746 6.06 36.86 15.98
N LEU A 747 6.58 35.65 16.13
CA LEU A 747 6.21 34.72 17.20
C LEU A 747 6.89 35.06 18.53
N GLU A 748 8.13 35.54 18.52
CA GLU A 748 8.83 36.04 19.71
C GLU A 748 8.14 37.26 20.29
N GLN A 749 7.74 38.21 19.43
CA GLN A 749 6.96 39.37 19.85
C GLN A 749 5.66 38.93 20.55
N LEU A 750 4.88 38.05 19.91
CA LEU A 750 3.65 37.51 20.50
C LEU A 750 3.90 36.77 21.82
N ALA A 751 5.02 36.05 21.92
CA ALA A 751 5.38 35.30 23.12
C ALA A 751 5.80 36.21 24.29
N ASN A 752 6.46 37.33 24.00
CA ASN A 752 6.98 38.28 24.99
C ASN A 752 5.91 39.25 25.50
N GLU A 753 4.92 39.60 24.69
CA GLU A 753 3.84 40.53 25.05
C GLU A 753 2.81 39.92 26.03
N ARG A 754 2.78 38.59 26.17
CA ARG A 754 1.78 37.87 26.97
C ARG A 754 2.42 37.14 28.14
N THR A 755 1.88 37.33 29.35
CA THR A 755 2.31 36.59 30.55
C THR A 755 2.11 35.06 30.42
N SER A 756 1.20 34.61 29.55
CA SER A 756 1.01 33.21 29.19
C SER A 756 0.74 33.13 27.68
N PRO A 757 1.76 32.83 26.85
CA PRO A 757 1.59 32.77 25.41
C PRO A 757 0.74 31.55 25.01
N PRO A 758 0.03 31.62 23.86
CA PRO A 758 -0.72 30.47 23.35
C PRO A 758 0.22 29.28 23.09
N PRO A 759 -0.14 28.04 23.51
CA PRO A 759 0.73 26.88 23.29
C PRO A 759 1.12 26.68 21.82
N GLN A 760 0.18 26.92 20.91
CA GLN A 760 0.38 26.85 19.45
C GLN A 760 1.46 27.83 18.95
N ALA A 761 1.62 28.99 19.59
CA ALA A 761 2.64 29.97 19.24
C ALA A 761 4.03 29.51 19.67
N VAL A 762 4.15 28.95 20.88
CA VAL A 762 5.43 28.41 21.38
C VAL A 762 5.90 27.22 20.54
N ILE A 763 4.97 26.34 20.13
CA ILE A 763 5.24 25.22 19.22
C ILE A 763 5.70 25.72 17.85
N ALA A 764 4.99 26.70 17.27
CA ALA A 764 5.36 27.28 15.97
C ALA A 764 6.73 27.98 16.03
N LEU A 765 7.06 28.59 17.17
CA LEU A 765 8.35 29.26 17.39
C LEU A 765 9.48 28.23 17.44
N ALA A 766 9.34 27.18 18.23
CA ALA A 766 10.31 26.09 18.30
C ALA A 766 10.51 25.40 16.93
N THR A 767 9.43 25.21 16.18
CA THR A 767 9.48 24.67 14.82
C THR A 767 10.27 25.59 13.88
N SER A 768 10.00 26.91 13.93
CA SER A 768 10.68 27.89 13.07
C SER A 768 12.18 27.98 13.39
N HIS A 769 12.57 27.92 14.67
CA HIS A 769 13.98 27.85 15.07
C HIS A 769 14.67 26.57 14.55
N ILE A 770 14.01 25.41 14.60
CA ILE A 770 14.55 24.15 14.04
C ILE A 770 14.72 24.27 12.53
N SER A 771 13.72 24.78 11.81
CA SER A 771 13.77 24.98 10.36
C SER A 771 14.88 25.95 9.95
N LEU A 772 15.02 27.08 10.67
CA LEU A 772 16.10 28.04 10.47
C LEU A 772 17.48 27.43 10.79
N GLY A 773 17.60 26.72 11.91
CA GLY A 773 18.82 26.02 12.29
C GLY A 773 19.27 25.02 11.22
N THR A 774 18.32 24.24 10.69
CA THR A 774 18.59 23.25 9.63
C THR A 774 19.09 23.92 8.35
N LEU A 775 18.45 25.01 7.92
CA LEU A 775 18.86 25.75 6.74
C LEU A 775 20.24 26.41 6.91
N LEU A 776 20.51 27.00 8.08
CA LEU A 776 21.80 27.60 8.39
C LEU A 776 22.93 26.56 8.41
N ALA A 777 22.66 25.34 8.89
CA ALA A 777 23.63 24.24 8.82
C ALA A 777 23.94 23.85 7.37
N ALA A 778 22.94 23.85 6.48
CA ALA A 778 23.12 23.55 5.07
C ALA A 778 23.95 24.60 4.31
N VAL A 779 23.94 25.86 4.75
CA VAL A 779 24.81 26.94 4.23
C VAL A 779 26.09 27.15 5.05
N GLU A 780 26.42 26.18 5.93
CA GLU A 780 27.64 26.16 6.76
C GLU A 780 27.75 27.31 7.79
N GLU A 781 26.65 27.99 8.14
CA GLU A 781 26.58 28.97 9.22
C GLU A 781 26.37 28.29 10.60
N PHE A 782 27.30 27.40 10.97
CA PHE A 782 27.14 26.49 12.11
C PHE A 782 26.94 27.18 13.48
N ASP A 783 27.55 28.34 13.71
CA ASP A 783 27.43 29.05 14.99
C ASP A 783 26.03 29.63 15.21
N GLU A 784 25.43 30.19 14.17
CA GLU A 784 24.04 30.67 14.22
C GLU A 784 23.08 29.48 14.24
N SER A 785 23.32 28.47 13.41
CA SER A 785 22.53 27.23 13.40
C SER A 785 22.44 26.59 14.80
N LYS A 786 23.57 26.50 15.50
CA LYS A 786 23.64 26.02 16.89
C LYS A 786 22.77 26.87 17.82
N ARG A 787 22.84 28.21 17.74
CA ARG A 787 22.01 29.11 18.57
C ARG A 787 20.53 28.83 18.35
N GLN A 788 20.11 28.66 17.10
CA GLN A 788 18.71 28.40 16.77
C GLN A 788 18.22 27.06 17.36
N TYR A 789 19.00 25.99 17.28
CA TYR A 789 18.63 24.73 17.94
C TYR A 789 18.65 24.82 19.48
N ASP A 790 19.60 25.56 20.08
CA ASP A 790 19.64 25.79 21.52
C ASP A 790 18.39 26.55 21.99
N GLU A 791 17.93 27.56 21.24
CA GLU A 791 16.66 28.28 21.51
C GLU A 791 15.45 27.35 21.40
N ALA A 792 15.37 26.53 20.35
CA ALA A 792 14.30 25.54 20.20
C ALA A 792 14.24 24.54 21.37
N ALA A 793 15.39 24.06 21.83
CA ALA A 793 15.48 23.16 22.98
C ALA A 793 15.10 23.85 24.31
N ALA A 794 15.44 25.14 24.47
CA ALA A 794 15.10 25.92 25.65
C ALA A 794 13.58 26.17 25.78
N LEU A 795 12.85 26.25 24.67
CA LEU A 795 11.40 26.45 24.68
C LEU A 795 10.62 25.32 25.36
N ALA A 796 11.13 24.07 25.34
CA ALA A 796 10.52 22.96 26.08
C ALA A 796 10.60 23.10 27.61
N SER A 797 11.54 23.91 28.12
CA SER A 797 11.62 24.20 29.55
C SER A 797 10.61 25.26 30.02
N ARG A 798 9.86 25.89 29.10
CA ARG A 798 8.81 26.86 29.47
C ARG A 798 7.58 26.10 29.96
N SER A 799 7.01 26.54 31.08
CA SER A 799 5.80 25.95 31.64
C SER A 799 4.61 26.16 30.70
N VAL A 800 4.11 25.07 30.10
CA VAL A 800 2.89 25.06 29.29
C VAL A 800 1.83 24.27 30.04
N SER A 801 0.64 24.87 30.18
CA SER A 801 -0.45 24.28 30.97
C SER A 801 -1.13 23.08 30.30
N ASP A 802 -0.98 22.95 28.98
CA ASP A 802 -1.57 21.90 28.16
C ASP A 802 -0.58 20.72 28.01
N PRO A 803 -0.93 19.51 28.52
CA PRO A 803 -0.08 18.32 28.43
C PRO A 803 0.30 17.94 26.99
N ASP A 804 -0.62 18.06 26.03
CA ASP A 804 -0.36 17.67 24.63
C ASP A 804 0.65 18.63 23.97
N ALA A 805 0.57 19.91 24.33
CA ALA A 805 1.52 20.91 23.89
C ALA A 805 2.91 20.75 24.54
N ALA A 806 2.96 20.31 25.81
CA ALA A 806 4.21 19.97 26.47
C ALA A 806 4.89 18.76 25.78
N ASP A 807 4.12 17.73 25.42
CA ASP A 807 4.61 16.58 24.62
C ASP A 807 5.12 17.00 23.24
N ALA A 808 4.42 17.91 22.56
CA ALA A 808 4.88 18.46 21.29
C ALA A 808 6.21 19.23 21.43
N LEU A 809 6.37 20.04 22.48
CA LEU A 809 7.60 20.79 22.73
C LEU A 809 8.77 19.89 23.12
N ASP A 810 8.55 18.87 23.94
CA ASP A 810 9.58 17.90 24.29
C ASP A 810 10.06 17.12 23.05
N ARG A 811 9.14 16.75 22.13
CA ARG A 811 9.51 16.16 20.82
C ARG A 811 10.37 17.12 19.99
N LEU A 812 10.01 18.39 19.92
CA LEU A 812 10.78 19.40 19.18
C LEU A 812 12.15 19.64 19.83
N ALA A 813 12.26 19.66 21.16
CA ALA A 813 13.54 19.77 21.85
C ALA A 813 14.45 18.55 21.61
N ALA A 814 13.89 17.34 21.59
CA ALA A 814 14.64 16.13 21.22
C ALA A 814 15.10 16.18 19.75
N THR A 815 14.27 16.72 18.85
CA THR A 815 14.63 16.94 17.45
C THR A 815 15.75 17.98 17.32
N ALA A 816 15.68 19.09 18.06
CA ALA A 816 16.72 20.11 18.09
C ALA A 816 18.05 19.56 18.61
N LYS A 817 18.04 18.69 19.63
CA LYS A 817 19.24 17.97 20.10
C LYS A 817 19.84 17.07 19.02
N THR A 818 19.01 16.42 18.21
CA THR A 818 19.47 15.64 17.06
C THR A 818 20.17 16.53 16.03
N GLY A 819 19.59 17.71 15.73
CA GLY A 819 20.22 18.72 14.88
C GLY A 819 21.55 19.25 15.43
N LEU A 820 21.64 19.53 16.73
CA LEU A 820 22.90 19.88 17.40
C LEU A 820 23.96 18.78 17.27
N GLY A 821 23.54 17.52 17.30
CA GLY A 821 24.43 16.37 17.07
C GLY A 821 24.97 16.33 15.65
N GLN A 822 24.10 16.59 14.65
CA GLN A 822 24.50 16.65 13.24
C GLN A 822 25.48 17.82 12.96
N ILE A 823 25.23 19.00 13.54
CA ILE A 823 26.19 20.12 13.44
C ILE A 823 27.52 19.74 14.06
N ALA A 824 27.51 19.11 15.23
CA ALA A 824 28.75 18.71 15.90
C ALA A 824 29.54 17.72 15.04
N LEU A 825 28.88 16.78 14.33
CA LEU A 825 29.53 15.92 13.34
C LEU A 825 30.12 16.71 12.17
N ALA A 826 29.36 17.64 11.59
CA ALA A 826 29.83 18.48 10.50
C ALA A 826 31.05 19.35 10.89
N GLN A 827 31.15 19.75 12.16
CA GLN A 827 32.30 20.45 12.73
C GLN A 827 33.45 19.52 13.17
N GLY A 828 33.31 18.20 13.01
CA GLY A 828 34.30 17.21 13.42
C GLY A 828 34.38 16.94 14.93
N ASP A 829 33.42 17.41 15.73
CA ASP A 829 33.32 17.16 17.18
C ASP A 829 32.41 15.95 17.46
N ALA A 830 32.91 14.76 17.13
CA ALA A 830 32.19 13.50 17.32
C ALA A 830 31.79 13.27 18.79
N ALA A 831 32.59 13.73 19.75
CA ALA A 831 32.32 13.55 21.17
C ALA A 831 31.10 14.38 21.63
N ARG A 832 30.97 15.61 21.12
CA ARG A 832 29.77 16.42 21.35
C ARG A 832 28.56 15.87 20.61
N ALA A 833 28.74 15.37 19.40
CA ALA A 833 27.68 14.72 18.64
C ALA A 833 27.06 13.53 19.41
N GLU A 834 27.91 12.65 19.96
CA GLU A 834 27.45 11.50 20.76
C GLU A 834 26.60 11.93 21.95
N ARG A 835 27.03 12.95 22.71
CA ARG A 835 26.25 13.48 23.84
C ARG A 835 24.90 14.02 23.40
N CYS A 836 24.86 14.78 22.30
CA CYS A 836 23.62 15.32 21.75
C CYS A 836 22.65 14.21 21.32
N PHE A 837 23.14 13.17 20.63
CA PHE A 837 22.30 12.03 20.23
C PHE A 837 21.87 11.16 21.42
N ALA A 838 22.72 11.01 22.45
CA ALA A 838 22.35 10.33 23.69
C ALA A 838 21.22 11.08 24.42
N ASP A 839 21.32 12.40 24.53
CA ASP A 839 20.27 13.24 25.14
C ASP A 839 18.97 13.20 24.34
N ALA A 840 19.04 13.15 23.00
CA ALA A 840 17.88 13.00 22.13
C ALA A 840 17.23 11.62 22.29
N THR A 841 18.03 10.55 22.31
CA THR A 841 17.56 9.16 22.53
C THR A 841 16.82 9.04 23.86
N ASN A 842 17.40 9.56 24.95
CA ASN A 842 16.76 9.55 26.26
C ASN A 842 15.44 10.35 26.27
N ALA A 843 15.39 11.48 25.57
CA ALA A 843 14.18 12.29 25.49
C ALA A 843 13.06 11.57 24.72
N PHE A 844 13.36 10.98 23.55
CA PHE A 844 12.38 10.22 22.77
C PHE A 844 11.92 8.94 23.48
N GLU A 845 12.81 8.25 24.22
CA GLU A 845 12.46 7.07 25.00
C GLU A 845 11.50 7.42 26.15
N ASN A 846 11.75 8.52 26.87
CA ASN A 846 10.82 9.01 27.90
C ASN A 846 9.48 9.46 27.31
N LEU A 847 9.48 10.10 26.14
CA LEU A 847 8.27 10.49 25.42
C LEU A 847 7.45 9.27 25.00
N TRP A 848 8.10 8.24 24.45
CA TRP A 848 7.43 7.01 24.06
C TRP A 848 6.80 6.28 25.26
N LEU A 849 7.50 6.22 26.41
CA LEU A 849 7.01 5.59 27.62
C LEU A 849 5.81 6.31 28.25
N ARG A 850 5.72 7.64 28.13
CA ARG A 850 4.62 8.43 28.74
C ARG A 850 3.41 8.62 27.82
N SER A 851 3.57 8.44 26.52
CA SER A 851 2.54 8.67 25.50
C SER A 851 1.76 7.40 25.11
N ASP A 852 1.73 6.38 25.98
CA ASP A 852 1.09 5.07 25.72
C ASP A 852 1.55 4.39 24.41
N GLY A 853 2.79 4.67 23.97
CA GLY A 853 3.38 4.00 22.81
C GLY A 853 3.20 4.72 21.46
N ASP A 854 3.23 6.05 21.43
CA ASP A 854 3.21 6.87 20.20
C ASP A 854 4.21 6.34 19.14
N PRO A 855 3.74 5.86 17.97
CA PRO A 855 4.58 5.34 16.90
C PRO A 855 5.57 6.39 16.37
N ALA A 856 5.17 7.65 16.32
CA ALA A 856 6.01 8.73 15.80
C ALA A 856 7.20 8.99 16.74
N ALA A 857 6.96 9.00 18.06
CA ALA A 857 8.02 9.11 19.06
C ALA A 857 9.00 7.93 18.98
N ARG A 858 8.48 6.71 18.79
CA ARG A 858 9.30 5.50 18.67
C ARG A 858 10.11 5.46 17.38
N GLU A 859 9.55 5.96 16.29
CA GLU A 859 10.27 6.09 15.02
C GLU A 859 11.45 7.07 15.15
N GLN A 860 11.23 8.22 15.78
CA GLN A 860 12.29 9.22 16.02
C GLN A 860 13.35 8.71 16.99
N LEU A 861 12.96 7.90 17.98
CA LEU A 861 13.89 7.19 18.86
C LEU A 861 14.84 6.29 18.06
N ALA A 862 14.31 5.47 17.14
CA ALA A 862 15.12 4.62 16.28
C ALA A 862 16.07 5.44 15.39
N THR A 863 15.62 6.57 14.84
CA THR A 863 16.46 7.48 14.06
C THR A 863 17.61 8.05 14.89
N ALA A 864 17.34 8.53 16.10
CA ALA A 864 18.36 9.06 17.00
C ALA A 864 19.39 7.97 17.41
N ARG A 865 18.93 6.73 17.65
CA ARG A 865 19.80 5.58 17.95
C ARG A 865 20.71 5.23 16.77
N LEU A 866 20.21 5.22 15.54
CA LEU A 866 21.03 4.97 14.35
C LEU A 866 22.07 6.08 14.14
N ALA A 867 21.70 7.36 14.32
CA ALA A 867 22.64 8.48 14.23
C ALA A 867 23.73 8.39 15.32
N ARG A 868 23.35 8.00 16.54
CA ARG A 868 24.30 7.72 17.62
C ARG A 868 25.22 6.55 17.30
N ALA A 869 24.68 5.45 16.78
CA ALA A 869 25.45 4.27 16.38
C ALA A 869 26.50 4.62 15.31
N ALA A 870 26.12 5.38 14.28
CA ALA A 870 27.05 5.87 13.27
C ALA A 870 28.15 6.75 13.86
N THR A 871 27.81 7.60 14.84
CA THR A 871 28.78 8.43 15.57
C THR A 871 29.76 7.58 16.37
N LEU A 872 29.28 6.57 17.09
CA LEU A 872 30.10 5.62 17.84
C LEU A 872 31.04 4.84 16.91
N ALA A 873 30.54 4.43 15.74
CA ALA A 873 31.34 3.78 14.70
C ALA A 873 32.49 4.68 14.22
N ALA A 874 32.22 5.95 13.93
CA ALA A 874 33.24 6.92 13.54
C ALA A 874 34.29 7.14 14.64
N GLN A 875 33.88 7.06 15.90
CA GLN A 875 34.79 7.08 17.05
C GLN A 875 35.59 5.78 17.22
N GLY A 876 35.24 4.69 16.52
CA GLY A 876 35.85 3.37 16.69
C GLY A 876 35.31 2.57 17.88
N ASP A 877 34.20 3.00 18.49
CA ASP A 877 33.45 2.21 19.47
C ASP A 877 32.47 1.27 18.75
N LEU A 878 33.01 0.20 18.18
CA LEU A 878 32.26 -0.81 17.42
C LEU A 878 31.23 -1.54 18.28
N GLN A 879 31.51 -1.75 19.57
CA GLN A 879 30.57 -2.39 20.48
C GLN A 879 29.38 -1.45 20.78
N GLY A 880 29.66 -0.17 21.02
CA GLY A 880 28.64 0.85 21.17
C GLY A 880 27.75 0.97 19.93
N GLN A 881 28.36 0.96 18.74
CA GLN A 881 27.64 0.92 17.45
C GLN A 881 26.69 -0.29 17.38
N ALA A 882 27.18 -1.50 17.63
CA ALA A 882 26.39 -2.72 17.56
C ALA A 882 25.21 -2.68 18.55
N ASN A 883 25.45 -2.25 19.79
CA ASN A 883 24.43 -2.16 20.84
C ASN A 883 23.32 -1.16 20.49
N GLU A 884 23.67 0.04 20.03
CA GLU A 884 22.66 1.06 19.68
C GLU A 884 21.91 0.70 18.39
N THR A 885 22.57 0.05 17.43
CA THR A 885 21.90 -0.45 16.20
C THR A 885 20.93 -1.59 16.54
N GLN A 886 21.30 -2.50 17.43
CA GLN A 886 20.42 -3.56 17.92
C GLN A 886 19.17 -2.99 18.61
N ARG A 887 19.33 -1.96 19.46
CA ARG A 887 18.21 -1.26 20.10
C ARG A 887 17.31 -0.54 19.08
N ALA A 888 17.89 0.06 18.04
CA ALA A 888 17.11 0.65 16.95
C ALA A 888 16.34 -0.42 16.16
N LEU A 889 16.96 -1.58 15.90
CA LEU A 889 16.34 -2.71 15.23
C LEU A 889 15.15 -3.26 16.02
N GLU A 890 15.23 -3.32 17.35
CA GLU A 890 14.11 -3.71 18.22
C GLU A 890 12.91 -2.77 18.08
N ASP A 891 13.16 -1.45 18.05
CA ASP A 891 12.10 -0.45 17.86
C ASP A 891 11.48 -0.52 16.47
N LEU A 892 12.31 -0.65 15.44
CA LEU A 892 11.86 -0.73 14.04
C LEU A 892 11.12 -2.04 13.76
N SER A 893 11.58 -3.16 14.33
CA SER A 893 10.91 -4.45 14.21
C SER A 893 9.56 -4.43 14.90
N TRP A 894 9.45 -3.75 16.05
CA TRP A 894 8.17 -3.52 16.70
C TRP A 894 7.23 -2.69 15.81
N LEU A 895 7.74 -1.60 15.21
CA LEU A 895 6.95 -0.77 14.28
C LEU A 895 6.49 -1.56 13.06
N ALA A 896 7.37 -2.37 12.45
CA ALA A 896 7.04 -3.22 11.32
C ALA A 896 6.01 -4.30 11.69
N ALA A 897 6.08 -4.87 12.90
CA ALA A 897 5.12 -5.87 13.37
C ALA A 897 3.76 -5.27 13.76
N ALA A 898 3.75 -4.07 14.37
CA ALA A 898 2.54 -3.36 14.76
C ALA A 898 1.81 -2.75 13.55
N TYR A 899 2.56 -2.36 12.53
CA TYR A 899 2.06 -1.70 11.32
C TYR A 899 2.58 -2.41 10.05
N PRO A 900 2.18 -3.68 9.80
CA PRO A 900 2.73 -4.51 8.72
C PRO A 900 2.43 -3.97 7.32
N ASP A 901 1.40 -3.15 7.17
CA ASP A 901 1.06 -2.51 5.91
C ASP A 901 2.08 -1.40 5.57
N ILE A 902 2.73 -0.75 6.55
CA ILE A 902 3.71 0.33 6.34
C ILE A 902 5.07 -0.24 5.91
N VAL A 903 5.28 -0.36 4.60
CA VAL A 903 6.52 -0.90 3.99
C VAL A 903 7.78 -0.16 4.45
N ARG A 904 7.70 1.16 4.67
CA ARG A 904 8.84 1.96 5.14
C ARG A 904 9.46 1.43 6.43
N TYR A 905 8.69 0.81 7.33
CA TYR A 905 9.27 0.22 8.54
C TYR A 905 10.09 -1.03 8.23
N ARG A 906 9.65 -1.86 7.28
CA ARG A 906 10.43 -3.00 6.78
C ARG A 906 11.73 -2.56 6.08
N GLU A 907 11.69 -1.46 5.32
CA GLU A 907 12.89 -0.86 4.73
C GLU A 907 13.91 -0.47 5.81
N ARG A 908 13.45 0.24 6.84
CA ARG A 908 14.31 0.67 7.96
C ARG A 908 14.82 -0.50 8.80
N VAL A 909 14.04 -1.57 8.96
CA VAL A 909 14.51 -2.83 9.59
C VAL A 909 15.68 -3.42 8.79
N ASN A 910 15.59 -3.47 7.46
CA ASN A 910 16.67 -3.96 6.61
C ASN A 910 17.93 -3.09 6.68
N GLU A 911 17.78 -1.76 6.70
CA GLU A 911 18.89 -0.84 6.91
C GLU A 911 19.59 -1.11 8.25
N ALA A 912 18.81 -1.27 9.33
CA ALA A 912 19.35 -1.57 10.66
C ALA A 912 20.03 -2.94 10.73
N HIS A 913 19.48 -4.00 10.10
CA HIS A 913 20.13 -5.31 9.99
C HIS A 913 21.47 -5.20 9.24
N THR A 914 21.52 -4.47 8.13
CA THR A 914 22.74 -4.29 7.35
C THR A 914 23.82 -3.58 8.19
N ASN A 915 23.46 -2.48 8.83
CA ASN A 915 24.37 -1.73 9.70
C ASN A 915 24.90 -2.57 10.89
N LEU A 916 24.03 -3.40 11.49
CA LEU A 916 24.41 -4.30 12.58
C LEU A 916 25.35 -5.41 12.07
N GLY A 917 25.02 -6.03 10.94
CA GLY A 917 25.86 -7.06 10.32
C GLY A 917 27.26 -6.54 10.01
N MET A 918 27.37 -5.32 9.48
CA MET A 918 28.67 -4.66 9.24
C MET A 918 29.44 -4.37 10.54
N ALA A 919 28.76 -3.96 11.62
CA ALA A 919 29.41 -3.78 12.93
C ALA A 919 29.94 -5.11 13.49
N GLN A 920 29.14 -6.18 13.37
CA GLN A 920 29.50 -7.53 13.81
C GLN A 920 30.70 -8.10 13.01
N ILE A 921 30.78 -7.82 11.70
CA ILE A 921 31.95 -8.17 10.88
C ILE A 921 33.22 -7.53 11.44
N GLU A 922 33.21 -6.23 11.74
CA GLU A 922 34.39 -5.51 12.25
C GLU A 922 34.77 -5.95 13.67
N LEU A 923 33.79 -6.40 14.47
CA LEU A 923 33.99 -7.04 15.78
C LEU A 923 34.53 -8.47 15.68
N GLY A 924 34.52 -9.09 14.50
CA GLY A 924 34.90 -10.50 14.30
C GLY A 924 33.82 -11.51 14.71
N GLU A 925 32.59 -11.06 14.92
CA GLU A 925 31.42 -11.87 15.31
C GLU A 925 30.74 -12.48 14.07
N PHE A 926 31.51 -13.18 13.23
CA PHE A 926 31.06 -13.60 11.88
C PHE A 926 29.81 -14.48 11.88
N ALA A 927 29.63 -15.34 12.89
CA ALA A 927 28.46 -16.20 13.00
C ALA A 927 27.17 -15.39 13.26
N ASP A 928 27.26 -14.36 14.11
CA ASP A 928 26.13 -13.47 14.37
C ASP A 928 25.89 -12.54 13.17
N ALA A 929 26.95 -12.03 12.55
CA ALA A 929 26.87 -11.25 11.31
C ALA A 929 26.19 -12.02 10.19
N GLU A 930 26.51 -13.31 10.02
CA GLU A 930 25.93 -14.14 8.96
C GLU A 930 24.43 -14.27 9.17
N LYS A 931 24.00 -14.60 10.39
CA LYS A 931 22.58 -14.69 10.72
C LYS A 931 21.83 -13.36 10.50
N THR A 932 22.44 -12.24 10.89
CA THR A 932 21.87 -10.90 10.72
C THR A 932 21.69 -10.56 9.23
N LEU A 933 22.73 -10.75 8.41
CA LEU A 933 22.69 -10.45 6.97
C LEU A 933 21.81 -11.43 6.18
N GLU A 934 21.73 -12.70 6.58
CA GLU A 934 20.78 -13.65 5.99
C GLU A 934 19.32 -13.24 6.24
N THR A 935 19.03 -12.70 7.43
CA THR A 935 17.71 -12.17 7.76
C THR A 935 17.37 -10.98 6.86
N ALA A 936 18.31 -10.05 6.66
CA ALA A 936 18.14 -8.91 5.75
C ALA A 936 17.92 -9.37 4.29
N ARG A 937 18.74 -10.31 3.81
CA ARG A 937 18.60 -10.91 2.47
C ARG A 937 17.22 -11.52 2.27
N ASP A 938 16.72 -12.31 3.22
CA ASP A 938 15.45 -13.02 3.09
C ASP A 938 14.24 -12.08 3.15
N GLU A 939 14.33 -11.03 3.98
CA GLU A 939 13.31 -10.00 4.01
C GLU A 939 13.28 -9.19 2.70
N LEU A 940 14.45 -8.75 2.20
CA LEU A 940 14.57 -8.07 0.90
C LEU A 940 14.10 -8.95 -0.26
N ARG A 941 14.38 -10.26 -0.24
CA ARG A 941 13.85 -11.20 -1.23
C ARG A 941 12.32 -11.21 -1.24
N THR A 942 11.71 -11.19 -0.06
CA THR A 942 10.26 -11.12 0.09
C THR A 942 9.74 -9.77 -0.43
N MET A 943 10.41 -8.66 -0.12
CA MET A 943 10.05 -7.35 -0.65
C MET A 943 10.16 -7.25 -2.17
N VAL A 944 11.15 -7.89 -2.79
CA VAL A 944 11.27 -7.98 -4.25
C VAL A 944 10.13 -8.81 -4.84
N ALA A 945 9.68 -9.87 -4.17
CA ALA A 945 8.53 -10.66 -4.60
C ALA A 945 7.20 -9.88 -4.45
N ASP A 946 7.05 -9.11 -3.37
CA ASP A 946 5.87 -8.28 -3.11
C ASP A 946 5.81 -7.06 -4.06
N TYR A 947 6.98 -6.49 -4.40
CA TYR A 947 7.13 -5.25 -5.17
C TYR A 947 8.12 -5.38 -6.35
N PRO A 948 7.82 -6.23 -7.35
CA PRO A 948 8.78 -6.59 -8.41
C PRO A 948 9.15 -5.45 -9.38
N LEU A 949 8.43 -4.32 -9.33
CA LEU A 949 8.71 -3.13 -10.14
C LEU A 949 9.61 -2.11 -9.41
N SER A 950 9.93 -2.31 -8.13
CA SER A 950 10.78 -1.41 -7.37
C SER A 950 12.26 -1.69 -7.65
N MET A 951 12.89 -0.87 -8.50
CA MET A 951 14.34 -0.95 -8.75
C MET A 951 15.17 -0.78 -7.47
N GLY A 952 14.66 -0.01 -6.49
CA GLY A 952 15.33 0.19 -5.20
C GLY A 952 15.49 -1.12 -4.44
N TYR A 953 14.41 -1.92 -4.31
CA TYR A 953 14.48 -3.19 -3.57
C TYR A 953 15.29 -4.25 -4.28
N VAL A 954 15.24 -4.28 -5.61
CA VAL A 954 16.08 -5.19 -6.40
C VAL A 954 17.55 -4.85 -6.22
N ARG A 955 17.90 -3.55 -6.20
CA ARG A 955 19.25 -3.08 -5.89
C ARG A 955 19.66 -3.47 -4.46
N ASP A 956 18.83 -3.18 -3.46
CA ASP A 956 19.16 -3.41 -2.05
C ASP A 956 19.30 -4.90 -1.75
N TYR A 957 18.50 -5.76 -2.40
CA TYR A 957 18.67 -7.21 -2.36
C TYR A 957 20.03 -7.65 -2.91
N ALA A 958 20.47 -7.09 -4.04
CA ALA A 958 21.80 -7.38 -4.59
C ALA A 958 22.94 -6.89 -3.70
N VAL A 959 22.77 -5.75 -3.02
CA VAL A 959 23.73 -5.24 -2.03
C VAL A 959 23.82 -6.17 -0.82
N ALA A 960 22.69 -6.63 -0.28
CA ALA A 960 22.69 -7.59 0.83
C ALA A 960 23.37 -8.93 0.48
N LEU A 961 23.22 -9.38 -0.78
CA LEU A 961 23.95 -10.55 -1.28
C LEU A 961 25.46 -10.30 -1.35
N ASP A 962 25.90 -9.12 -1.80
CA ASP A 962 27.32 -8.75 -1.85
C ASP A 962 27.93 -8.62 -0.44
N ASP A 963 27.21 -8.01 0.50
CA ASP A 963 27.67 -7.90 1.90
C ASP A 963 27.82 -9.30 2.55
N LEU A 964 26.87 -10.20 2.28
CA LEU A 964 26.95 -11.60 2.71
C LEU A 964 28.11 -12.35 2.02
N ALA A 965 28.35 -12.08 0.74
CA ALA A 965 29.48 -12.64 0.01
C ALA A 965 30.81 -12.21 0.64
N HIS A 966 30.95 -10.91 0.94
CA HIS A 966 32.12 -10.35 1.59
C HIS A 966 32.36 -10.98 2.97
N LEU A 967 31.33 -11.06 3.81
CA LEU A 967 31.41 -11.74 5.11
C LEU A 967 31.88 -13.20 4.95
N ARG A 968 31.28 -13.96 4.04
CA ARG A 968 31.60 -15.37 3.82
C ARG A 968 33.03 -15.57 3.34
N MET A 969 33.57 -14.64 2.54
CA MET A 969 34.98 -14.65 2.17
C MET A 969 35.88 -14.42 3.39
N LEU A 970 35.57 -13.42 4.24
CA LEU A 970 36.32 -13.16 5.48
C LEU A 970 36.31 -14.38 6.41
N ALA A 971 35.17 -15.06 6.53
CA ALA A 971 34.98 -16.26 7.33
C ALA A 971 35.59 -17.55 6.72
N GLY A 972 36.15 -17.48 5.51
CA GLY A 972 36.77 -18.63 4.82
C GLY A 972 35.79 -19.55 4.06
N ALA A 973 34.52 -19.17 3.94
CA ALA A 973 33.48 -19.88 3.21
C ALA A 973 33.41 -19.46 1.71
N TYR A 974 34.55 -19.47 1.03
CA TYR A 974 34.73 -18.88 -0.31
C TYR A 974 33.75 -19.38 -1.38
N GLY A 975 33.38 -20.67 -1.35
CA GLY A 975 32.43 -21.24 -2.31
C GLY A 975 31.00 -20.71 -2.15
N LEU A 976 30.56 -20.43 -0.92
CA LEU A 976 29.28 -19.78 -0.67
C LEU A 976 29.35 -18.30 -1.05
N GLY A 977 30.44 -17.62 -0.66
CA GLY A 977 30.65 -16.21 -1.03
C GLY A 977 30.65 -15.99 -2.55
N LEU A 978 31.30 -16.87 -3.33
CA LEU A 978 31.27 -16.82 -4.78
C LEU A 978 29.86 -17.01 -5.35
N ALA A 979 29.05 -17.89 -4.75
CA ALA A 979 27.67 -18.10 -5.19
C ALA A 979 26.80 -16.86 -4.98
N ASP A 980 26.90 -16.22 -3.82
CA ASP A 980 26.16 -14.98 -3.52
C ASP A 980 26.62 -13.83 -4.42
N ALA A 981 27.93 -13.65 -4.62
CA ALA A 981 28.49 -12.60 -5.46
C ALA A 981 28.12 -12.79 -6.95
N ASN A 982 28.02 -14.03 -7.44
CA ASN A 982 27.55 -14.31 -8.80
C ASN A 982 26.09 -13.86 -9.00
N GLU A 983 25.23 -14.10 -8.01
CA GLU A 983 23.82 -13.68 -8.09
C GLU A 983 23.68 -12.15 -7.99
N ALA A 984 24.43 -11.51 -7.07
CA ALA A 984 24.48 -10.06 -6.97
C ALA A 984 24.95 -9.41 -8.28
N ALA A 985 26.01 -9.94 -8.91
CA ALA A 985 26.54 -9.43 -10.18
C ALA A 985 25.55 -9.58 -11.33
N ARG A 986 24.80 -10.68 -11.40
CA ARG A 986 23.74 -10.89 -12.40
C ARG A 986 22.68 -9.79 -12.28
N ILE A 987 22.15 -9.57 -11.08
CA ILE A 987 21.11 -8.57 -10.82
C ILE A 987 21.61 -7.15 -11.12
N LEU A 988 22.81 -6.79 -10.63
CA LEU A 988 23.38 -5.46 -10.85
C LEU A 988 23.73 -5.20 -12.32
N SER A 989 24.13 -6.23 -13.08
CA SER A 989 24.37 -6.12 -14.51
C SER A 989 23.08 -5.78 -15.27
N GLU A 990 21.96 -6.44 -14.92
CA GLU A 990 20.64 -6.16 -15.50
C GLU A 990 20.18 -4.73 -15.16
N LEU A 991 20.34 -4.30 -13.90
CA LEU A 991 19.99 -2.94 -13.46
C LEU A 991 20.87 -1.87 -14.12
N ALA A 992 22.18 -2.08 -14.20
CA ALA A 992 23.10 -1.13 -14.83
C ALA A 992 22.86 -1.01 -16.35
N ALA A 993 22.40 -2.09 -17.00
CA ALA A 993 21.98 -2.06 -18.39
C ALA A 993 20.67 -1.29 -18.60
N ALA A 994 19.72 -1.41 -17.66
CA ALA A 994 18.44 -0.68 -17.70
C ALA A 994 18.59 0.82 -17.40
N ALA A 995 19.56 1.21 -16.56
CA ALA A 995 19.78 2.59 -16.14
C ALA A 995 21.25 3.04 -16.36
N PRO A 996 21.67 3.26 -17.62
CA PRO A 996 23.07 3.49 -17.97
C PRO A 996 23.63 4.85 -17.52
N ASP A 997 22.85 5.76 -16.94
CA ASP A 997 23.37 7.06 -16.49
C ASP A 997 23.68 7.09 -14.98
N LEU A 998 23.31 6.06 -14.23
CA LEU A 998 23.56 5.97 -12.79
C LEU A 998 24.96 5.42 -12.48
N ALA A 999 25.90 6.31 -12.21
CA ALA A 999 27.29 5.94 -11.85
C ALA A 999 27.38 5.01 -10.63
N GLY A 1000 26.50 5.19 -9.63
CA GLY A 1000 26.49 4.35 -8.42
C GLY A 1000 26.13 2.88 -8.66
N LEU A 1001 25.31 2.55 -9.67
CA LEU A 1001 25.01 1.15 -9.99
C LEU A 1001 26.22 0.44 -10.63
N ARG A 1002 26.98 1.15 -11.47
CA ARG A 1002 28.21 0.61 -12.05
C ARG A 1002 29.31 0.45 -11.01
N GLU A 1003 29.43 1.42 -10.11
CA GLU A 1003 30.39 1.34 -9.00
C GLU A 1003 30.08 0.12 -8.14
N ARG A 1004 28.81 -0.07 -7.76
CA ARG A 1004 28.41 -1.27 -7.00
C ARG A 1004 28.69 -2.56 -7.77
N LEU A 1005 28.39 -2.62 -9.06
CA LEU A 1005 28.75 -3.77 -9.90
C LEU A 1005 30.27 -4.02 -9.89
N ALA A 1006 31.09 -2.98 -10.03
CA ALA A 1006 32.55 -3.11 -9.98
C ALA A 1006 33.06 -3.65 -8.64
N VAL A 1007 32.43 -3.25 -7.52
CA VAL A 1007 32.71 -3.80 -6.18
C VAL A 1007 32.38 -5.30 -6.13
N VAL A 1008 31.20 -5.71 -6.60
CA VAL A 1008 30.82 -7.13 -6.62
C VAL A 1008 31.76 -7.94 -7.51
N GLU A 1009 32.16 -7.43 -8.68
CA GLU A 1009 33.11 -8.11 -9.56
C GLU A 1009 34.49 -8.27 -8.90
N SER A 1010 34.92 -7.30 -8.09
CA SER A 1010 36.14 -7.39 -7.27
C SER A 1010 36.01 -8.46 -6.18
N HIS A 1011 34.85 -8.58 -5.53
CA HIS A 1011 34.57 -9.65 -4.57
C HIS A 1011 34.53 -11.04 -5.22
N ARG A 1012 33.95 -11.18 -6.43
CA ARG A 1012 34.01 -12.42 -7.21
C ARG A 1012 35.45 -12.83 -7.53
N ALA A 1013 36.27 -11.86 -7.95
CA ALA A 1013 37.68 -12.08 -8.23
C ALA A 1013 38.44 -12.55 -6.96
N GLN A 1014 38.18 -11.92 -5.82
CA GLN A 1014 38.77 -12.31 -4.54
C GLN A 1014 38.36 -13.74 -4.14
N ALA A 1015 37.08 -14.10 -4.27
CA ALA A 1015 36.62 -15.45 -3.95
C ALA A 1015 37.29 -16.52 -4.83
N LEU A 1016 37.44 -16.26 -6.13
CA LEU A 1016 38.17 -17.14 -7.06
C LEU A 1016 39.64 -17.27 -6.67
N TRP A 1017 40.26 -16.18 -6.25
CA TRP A 1017 41.65 -16.16 -5.80
C TRP A 1017 41.85 -17.08 -4.58
N ASP A 1018 41.00 -16.93 -3.56
CA ASP A 1018 41.07 -17.71 -2.33
C ASP A 1018 40.71 -19.20 -2.54
N LEU A 1019 39.91 -19.52 -3.57
CA LEU A 1019 39.68 -20.90 -4.03
C LEU A 1019 40.89 -21.51 -4.78
N GLY A 1020 41.91 -20.70 -5.10
CA GLY A 1020 43.10 -21.12 -5.81
C GLY A 1020 43.01 -21.01 -7.34
N GLU A 1021 41.91 -20.47 -7.88
CA GLU A 1021 41.69 -20.26 -9.31
C GLU A 1021 42.34 -18.94 -9.77
N ARG A 1022 43.67 -18.85 -9.66
CA ARG A 1022 44.43 -17.59 -9.83
C ARG A 1022 44.25 -16.92 -11.20
N ASP A 1023 44.27 -17.69 -12.28
CA ASP A 1023 44.13 -17.13 -13.64
C ASP A 1023 42.72 -16.53 -13.83
N ALA A 1024 41.69 -17.23 -13.38
CA ALA A 1024 40.30 -16.76 -13.43
C ALA A 1024 40.08 -15.53 -12.56
N ALA A 1025 40.71 -15.48 -11.38
CA ALA A 1025 40.67 -14.31 -10.50
C ALA A 1025 41.28 -13.07 -11.16
N VAL A 1026 42.44 -13.19 -11.82
CA VAL A 1026 43.09 -12.07 -12.54
C VAL A 1026 42.23 -11.57 -13.70
N GLU A 1027 41.58 -12.46 -14.45
CA GLU A 1027 40.62 -12.08 -15.50
C GLU A 1027 39.38 -11.37 -14.93
N GLN A 1028 38.90 -11.84 -13.77
CA GLN A 1028 37.76 -11.25 -13.10
C GLN A 1028 38.07 -9.87 -12.51
N PHE A 1029 39.27 -9.65 -11.97
CA PHE A 1029 39.73 -8.31 -11.57
C PHE A 1029 39.88 -7.37 -12.78
N ALA A 1030 40.31 -7.88 -13.94
CA ALA A 1030 40.34 -7.08 -15.17
C ALA A 1030 38.95 -6.57 -15.56
N THR A 1031 37.91 -7.39 -15.34
CA THR A 1031 36.51 -7.00 -15.55
C THR A 1031 36.10 -5.88 -14.60
N ALA A 1032 36.41 -6.00 -13.30
CA ALA A 1032 36.15 -4.94 -12.32
C ALA A 1032 36.86 -3.62 -12.68
N SER A 1033 38.15 -3.67 -13.05
CA SER A 1033 38.93 -2.49 -13.48
C SER A 1033 38.35 -1.85 -14.76
N SER A 1034 37.82 -2.64 -15.70
CA SER A 1034 37.19 -2.10 -16.90
C SER A 1034 35.98 -1.21 -16.58
N LEU A 1035 35.19 -1.58 -15.57
CA LEU A 1035 34.07 -0.79 -15.06
C LEU A 1035 34.56 0.48 -14.35
N VAL A 1036 35.61 0.39 -13.54
CA VAL A 1036 36.26 1.56 -12.91
C VAL A 1036 36.69 2.57 -13.98
N GLN A 1037 37.36 2.11 -15.04
CA GLN A 1037 37.78 2.97 -16.15
C GLN A 1037 36.60 3.57 -16.93
N GLU A 1038 35.49 2.85 -17.05
CA GLU A 1038 34.26 3.39 -17.64
C GLU A 1038 33.67 4.52 -16.79
N ILE A 1039 33.59 4.34 -15.47
CA ILE A 1039 33.08 5.34 -14.53
C ILE A 1039 33.97 6.58 -14.56
N VAL A 1040 35.29 6.41 -14.45
CA VAL A 1040 36.26 7.52 -14.45
C VAL A 1040 36.26 8.31 -15.76
N ARG A 1041 35.93 7.69 -16.90
CA ARG A 1041 35.84 8.38 -18.20
C ARG A 1041 34.58 9.25 -18.37
N ARG A 1042 33.54 9.02 -17.58
CA ARG A 1042 32.23 9.70 -17.70
C ARG A 1042 32.12 10.85 -16.68
N ALA A 1043 32.16 12.11 -17.14
CA ALA A 1043 31.91 13.34 -16.36
C ALA A 1043 32.58 13.41 -14.96
N GLU A 1044 32.17 14.33 -14.08
CA GLU A 1044 32.67 14.40 -12.70
C GLU A 1044 32.19 13.19 -11.89
N VAL A 1045 33.12 12.32 -11.50
CA VAL A 1045 32.88 11.23 -10.55
C VAL A 1045 32.68 11.83 -9.16
N PRO A 1046 31.55 11.55 -8.47
CA PRO A 1046 31.36 11.99 -7.09
C PRO A 1046 32.51 11.52 -6.19
N ALA A 1047 33.03 12.42 -5.34
CA ALA A 1047 34.15 12.11 -4.45
C ALA A 1047 33.85 10.92 -3.51
N THR A 1048 32.58 10.70 -3.18
CA THR A 1048 32.10 9.58 -2.35
C THR A 1048 32.31 8.20 -2.97
N LEU A 1049 32.46 8.10 -4.29
CA LEU A 1049 32.69 6.82 -4.99
C LEU A 1049 34.17 6.49 -5.14
N LEU A 1050 35.06 7.49 -5.09
CA LEU A 1050 36.49 7.33 -5.34
C LEU A 1050 37.18 6.29 -4.42
N PRO A 1051 36.85 6.20 -3.10
CA PRO A 1051 37.45 5.20 -2.22
C PRO A 1051 37.26 3.76 -2.70
N ASN A 1052 36.02 3.39 -3.08
CA ASN A 1052 35.73 2.02 -3.54
C ASN A 1052 36.45 1.72 -4.87
N LEU A 1053 36.49 2.68 -5.80
CA LEU A 1053 37.22 2.53 -7.06
C LEU A 1053 38.73 2.35 -6.82
N ALA A 1054 39.30 3.09 -5.87
CA ALA A 1054 40.72 2.99 -5.53
C ALA A 1054 41.06 1.61 -4.93
N VAL A 1055 40.21 1.10 -4.03
CA VAL A 1055 40.37 -0.23 -3.43
C VAL A 1055 40.29 -1.35 -4.47
N ILE A 1056 39.47 -1.20 -5.52
CA ILE A 1056 39.40 -2.19 -6.62
C ILE A 1056 40.72 -2.25 -7.40
N GLU A 1057 41.29 -1.09 -7.74
CA GLU A 1057 42.57 -0.99 -8.46
C GLU A 1057 43.74 -1.47 -7.60
N GLU A 1058 43.74 -1.15 -6.30
CA GLU A 1058 44.66 -1.72 -5.31
C GLU A 1058 44.57 -3.25 -5.30
N ARG A 1059 43.35 -3.78 -5.24
CA ARG A 1059 43.06 -5.23 -5.24
C ARG A 1059 43.61 -5.94 -6.45
N TYR A 1060 43.42 -5.35 -7.62
CA TYR A 1060 43.93 -5.91 -8.84
C TYR A 1060 45.47 -5.86 -8.91
N GLY A 1061 46.06 -4.76 -8.43
CA GLY A 1061 47.51 -4.57 -8.35
C GLY A 1061 48.21 -5.70 -7.58
N GLU A 1062 47.77 -6.02 -6.35
CA GLU A 1062 48.45 -7.08 -5.61
C GLU A 1062 48.16 -8.50 -6.14
N ALA A 1063 47.02 -8.75 -6.80
CA ALA A 1063 46.76 -10.01 -7.49
C ALA A 1063 47.75 -10.23 -8.66
N LEU A 1064 48.07 -9.16 -9.41
CA LEU A 1064 49.06 -9.18 -10.49
C LEU A 1064 50.48 -9.38 -9.94
N HIS A 1065 50.83 -8.68 -8.85
CA HIS A 1065 52.13 -8.84 -8.18
C HIS A 1065 52.32 -10.28 -7.67
N ALA A 1066 51.32 -10.85 -7.01
CA ALA A 1066 51.37 -12.23 -6.53
C ALA A 1066 51.41 -13.27 -7.67
N SER A 1067 50.99 -12.87 -8.88
CA SER A 1067 51.12 -13.66 -10.12
C SER A 1067 52.45 -13.43 -10.86
N GLY A 1068 53.28 -12.49 -10.39
CA GLY A 1068 54.61 -12.19 -10.95
C GLY A 1068 54.64 -11.12 -12.05
N ASP A 1069 53.55 -10.37 -12.29
CA ASP A 1069 53.50 -9.25 -13.24
C ASP A 1069 53.61 -7.89 -12.53
N ASP A 1070 54.80 -7.60 -11.99
CA ASP A 1070 55.08 -6.37 -11.25
C ASP A 1070 54.86 -5.10 -12.07
N LYS A 1071 55.03 -5.18 -13.39
CA LYS A 1071 54.84 -4.03 -14.28
C LYS A 1071 53.37 -3.70 -14.46
N ALA A 1072 52.51 -4.71 -14.57
CA ALA A 1072 51.07 -4.48 -14.57
C ALA A 1072 50.59 -4.04 -13.18
N ALA A 1073 51.08 -4.67 -12.11
CA ALA A 1073 50.78 -4.29 -10.73
C ALA A 1073 51.05 -2.80 -10.45
N HIS A 1074 52.23 -2.30 -10.84
CA HIS A 1074 52.60 -0.89 -10.73
C HIS A 1074 51.56 0.06 -11.35
N ARG A 1075 51.03 -0.25 -12.54
CA ARG A 1075 50.04 0.60 -13.21
C ARG A 1075 48.73 0.70 -12.44
N HIS A 1076 48.29 -0.41 -11.84
CA HIS A 1076 47.04 -0.45 -11.08
C HIS A 1076 47.19 0.22 -9.71
N TRP A 1077 48.33 0.03 -9.02
CA TRP A 1077 48.61 0.82 -7.82
C TRP A 1077 48.78 2.32 -8.11
N GLN A 1078 49.37 2.69 -9.26
CA GLN A 1078 49.42 4.09 -9.68
C GLN A 1078 48.01 4.66 -9.91
N ALA A 1079 47.12 3.90 -10.56
CA ALA A 1079 45.73 4.31 -10.75
C ALA A 1079 44.97 4.45 -9.42
N ALA A 1080 45.20 3.53 -8.46
CA ALA A 1080 44.65 3.64 -7.11
C ALA A 1080 45.14 4.91 -6.39
N ALA A 1081 46.44 5.23 -6.49
CA ALA A 1081 47.00 6.46 -5.94
C ALA A 1081 46.37 7.72 -6.56
N GLU A 1082 46.19 7.76 -7.88
CA GLU A 1082 45.53 8.87 -8.58
C GLU A 1082 44.06 9.06 -8.16
N LEU A 1083 43.35 7.96 -7.85
CA LEU A 1083 41.99 8.03 -7.31
C LEU A 1083 41.96 8.57 -5.88
N TRP A 1084 42.91 8.15 -5.04
CA TRP A 1084 43.10 8.72 -3.70
C TRP A 1084 43.56 10.19 -3.73
N ASP A 1085 44.30 10.63 -4.76
CA ASP A 1085 44.68 12.03 -4.96
C ASP A 1085 43.47 12.93 -5.27
N ARG A 1086 42.52 12.39 -6.03
CA ARG A 1086 41.27 13.08 -6.38
C ARG A 1086 40.28 13.12 -5.23
N TRP A 1087 40.40 12.22 -4.26
CA TRP A 1087 39.58 12.19 -3.07
C TRP A 1087 40.03 13.30 -2.10
N ASP A 1088 39.14 14.23 -1.78
CA ASP A 1088 39.47 15.35 -0.89
C ASP A 1088 39.59 14.89 0.56
N SER A 1089 40.79 15.00 1.12
CA SER A 1089 41.07 14.73 2.53
C SER A 1089 40.33 15.63 3.53
N ALA A 1090 39.71 16.74 3.07
CA ALA A 1090 38.87 17.60 3.89
C ALA A 1090 37.42 17.07 4.05
N SER A 1091 37.06 15.96 3.41
CA SER A 1091 35.70 15.41 3.35
C SER A 1091 35.12 14.86 4.67
N HIS A 1092 35.81 15.02 5.81
CA HIS A 1092 35.41 14.47 7.12
C HIS A 1092 35.08 12.95 7.12
N ASP A 1093 35.51 12.21 6.10
CA ASP A 1093 35.36 10.76 6.05
C ASP A 1093 36.61 10.08 6.63
N GLY A 1094 36.53 9.80 7.94
CA GLY A 1094 37.60 9.16 8.68
C GLY A 1094 37.89 7.73 8.21
N ARG A 1095 36.92 7.03 7.60
CA ARG A 1095 37.09 5.64 7.13
C ARG A 1095 37.85 5.62 5.81
N ALA A 1096 37.48 6.48 4.85
CA ALA A 1096 38.23 6.63 3.61
C ALA A 1096 39.67 7.10 3.87
N ALA A 1097 39.87 8.02 4.83
CA ALA A 1097 41.21 8.42 5.26
C ALA A 1097 42.05 7.26 5.82
N GLN A 1098 41.43 6.33 6.57
CA GLN A 1098 42.09 5.12 7.07
C GLN A 1098 42.47 4.17 5.94
N GLN A 1099 41.56 3.91 5.00
CA GLN A 1099 41.83 3.05 3.83
C GLN A 1099 42.94 3.62 2.95
N ALA A 1100 42.92 4.92 2.69
CA ALA A 1100 43.99 5.58 1.95
C ALA A 1100 45.34 5.49 2.69
N ALA A 1101 45.33 5.68 4.02
CA ALA A 1101 46.54 5.54 4.83
C ALA A 1101 47.06 4.09 4.85
N GLU A 1102 46.17 3.10 4.91
CA GLU A 1102 46.49 1.68 4.77
C GLU A 1102 47.21 1.45 3.43
N PHE A 1103 46.59 1.80 2.30
CA PHE A 1103 47.18 1.67 0.96
C PHE A 1103 48.60 2.24 0.86
N PHE A 1104 48.82 3.49 1.26
CA PHE A 1104 50.15 4.12 1.18
C PHE A 1104 51.19 3.52 2.15
N LEU A 1105 50.77 2.77 3.18
CA LEU A 1105 51.67 2.05 4.09
C LEU A 1105 52.01 0.64 3.64
N THR A 1106 51.05 -0.02 2.98
CA THR A 1106 51.10 -1.45 2.64
C THR A 1106 51.54 -1.72 1.21
N CYS A 1107 51.40 -0.75 0.29
CA CYS A 1107 51.77 -0.91 -1.10
C CYS A 1107 53.18 -1.50 -1.27
N PRO A 1108 53.33 -2.67 -1.92
CA PRO A 1108 54.64 -3.31 -2.12
C PRO A 1108 55.60 -2.51 -3.00
N ASP A 1109 55.07 -1.64 -3.87
CA ASP A 1109 55.88 -0.78 -4.74
C ASP A 1109 56.43 0.43 -3.97
N GLU A 1110 57.75 0.44 -3.74
CA GLU A 1110 58.46 1.53 -3.05
C GLU A 1110 58.34 2.90 -3.73
N THR A 1111 57.99 2.95 -5.03
CA THR A 1111 57.80 4.22 -5.74
C THR A 1111 56.44 4.87 -5.47
N ILE A 1112 55.47 4.09 -5.00
CA ILE A 1112 54.10 4.53 -4.66
C ILE A 1112 53.91 4.60 -3.14
N ALA A 1113 54.54 3.70 -2.39
CA ALA A 1113 54.51 3.70 -0.93
C ALA A 1113 55.01 5.05 -0.37
N ASP A 1114 54.17 5.71 0.43
CA ASP A 1114 54.49 7.03 1.01
C ASP A 1114 54.09 7.08 2.49
N PRO A 1115 55.00 6.66 3.39
CA PRO A 1115 54.74 6.70 4.83
C PRO A 1115 54.48 8.11 5.38
N ALA A 1116 54.98 9.17 4.72
CA ALA A 1116 54.76 10.55 5.16
C ALA A 1116 53.33 11.00 4.84
N ARG A 1117 52.84 10.65 3.64
CA ARG A 1117 51.47 10.89 3.25
C ARG A 1117 50.48 10.06 4.04
N ALA A 1118 50.77 8.78 4.24
CA ALA A 1118 49.97 7.93 5.11
C ALA A 1118 49.88 8.47 6.54
N LEU A 1119 50.98 8.99 7.07
CA LEU A 1119 50.98 9.66 8.38
C LEU A 1119 50.02 10.85 8.40
N ALA A 1120 49.99 11.67 7.35
CA ALA A 1120 49.09 12.83 7.28
C ALA A 1120 47.61 12.40 7.30
N LEU A 1121 47.26 11.39 6.48
CA LEU A 1121 45.91 10.82 6.38
C LEU A 1121 45.48 10.13 7.70
N ALA A 1122 46.32 9.23 8.23
CA ALA A 1122 46.06 8.56 9.50
C ALA A 1122 45.98 9.55 10.68
N SER A 1123 46.81 10.60 10.67
CA SER A 1123 46.73 11.65 11.70
C SER A 1123 45.47 12.50 11.57
N ALA A 1124 44.95 12.70 10.36
CA ALA A 1124 43.66 13.36 10.16
C ALA A 1124 42.53 12.51 10.75
N ALA A 1125 42.47 11.23 10.40
CA ALA A 1125 41.51 10.29 10.96
C ALA A 1125 41.61 10.20 12.50
N TYR A 1126 42.83 10.14 13.04
CA TYR A 1126 43.06 10.09 14.50
C TYR A 1126 42.70 11.40 15.21
N ARG A 1127 42.87 12.57 14.57
CA ARG A 1127 42.41 13.85 15.15
C ARG A 1127 40.89 13.91 15.26
N MET A 1128 40.18 13.35 14.29
CA MET A 1128 38.71 13.29 14.29
C MET A 1128 38.18 12.31 15.35
N ALA A 1129 38.88 11.21 15.57
CA ALA A 1129 38.53 10.19 16.55
C ALA A 1129 39.76 9.70 17.35
N PRO A 1130 40.21 10.45 18.39
CA PRO A 1130 41.37 10.07 19.20
C PRO A 1130 41.25 8.74 19.94
N GLN A 1131 40.02 8.27 20.14
CA GLN A 1131 39.69 6.98 20.74
C GLN A 1131 39.70 5.83 19.72
N ASN A 1132 39.82 6.11 18.43
CA ASN A 1132 39.89 5.10 17.37
C ASN A 1132 41.28 4.45 17.38
N SER A 1133 41.35 3.26 17.98
CA SER A 1133 42.59 2.48 18.11
C SER A 1133 43.21 2.06 16.77
N TYR A 1134 42.40 1.91 15.72
CA TYR A 1134 42.87 1.57 14.38
C TYR A 1134 43.59 2.75 13.72
N ALA A 1135 43.01 3.96 13.77
CA ALA A 1135 43.69 5.17 13.31
C ALA A 1135 45.01 5.41 14.07
N ALA A 1136 45.01 5.17 15.40
CA ALA A 1136 46.22 5.26 16.21
C ALA A 1136 47.30 4.26 15.78
N ALA A 1137 46.91 3.03 15.42
CA ALA A 1137 47.82 2.01 14.91
C ALA A 1137 48.45 2.42 13.57
N LEU A 1138 47.65 2.98 12.65
CA LEU A 1138 48.15 3.50 11.37
C LEU A 1138 49.14 4.66 11.58
N VAL A 1139 48.85 5.61 12.49
CA VAL A 1139 49.78 6.68 12.87
C VAL A 1139 51.08 6.09 13.40
N ALA A 1140 51.00 5.13 14.32
CA ALA A 1140 52.18 4.52 14.93
C ALA A 1140 53.05 3.76 13.90
N LEU A 1141 52.42 3.01 13.00
CA LEU A 1141 53.11 2.29 11.94
C LEU A 1141 53.78 3.26 10.95
N ALA A 1142 53.09 4.33 10.54
CA ALA A 1142 53.65 5.35 9.67
C ALA A 1142 54.86 6.06 10.30
N GLN A 1143 54.76 6.46 11.59
CA GLN A 1143 55.88 7.03 12.33
C GLN A 1143 57.05 6.04 12.45
N SER A 1144 56.76 4.76 12.66
CA SER A 1144 57.79 3.71 12.73
C SER A 1144 58.52 3.55 11.40
N LYS A 1145 57.81 3.52 10.26
CA LYS A 1145 58.44 3.48 8.92
C LYS A 1145 59.28 4.73 8.61
N LEU A 1146 58.94 5.88 9.18
CA LEU A 1146 59.73 7.12 9.07
C LEU A 1146 60.92 7.18 10.06
N GLY A 1147 61.19 6.12 10.83
CA GLY A 1147 62.26 6.07 11.82
C GLY A 1147 62.00 6.89 13.09
N ARG A 1148 60.75 7.32 13.32
CA ARG A 1148 60.35 8.18 14.44
C ARG A 1148 59.75 7.35 15.58
N MET A 1149 60.60 6.63 16.32
CA MET A 1149 60.16 5.66 17.36
C MET A 1149 59.42 6.32 18.53
N GLN A 1150 59.90 7.45 19.05
CA GLN A 1150 59.27 8.09 20.21
C GLN A 1150 57.83 8.59 19.93
N PRO A 1151 57.56 9.27 18.80
CA PRO A 1151 56.18 9.55 18.37
C PRO A 1151 55.35 8.28 18.12
N ALA A 1152 55.94 7.24 17.52
CA ALA A 1152 55.24 5.97 17.28
C ALA A 1152 54.78 5.31 18.59
N ARG A 1153 55.64 5.27 19.62
CA ARG A 1153 55.27 4.81 20.96
C ARG A 1153 54.18 5.67 21.59
N THR A 1154 54.28 6.98 21.45
CA THR A 1154 53.30 7.89 22.06
C THR A 1154 51.90 7.69 21.47
N ALA A 1155 51.79 7.37 20.17
CA ALA A 1155 50.52 7.08 19.51
C ALA A 1155 49.82 5.82 20.08
N LEU A 1156 50.57 4.76 20.42
CA LEU A 1156 50.01 3.52 20.97
C LEU A 1156 49.93 3.48 22.50
N ALA A 1157 50.68 4.32 23.21
CA ALA A 1157 50.79 4.29 24.67
C ALA A 1157 49.41 4.41 25.37
N ARG A 1158 48.49 5.17 24.78
CA ARG A 1158 47.13 5.36 25.33
C ARG A 1158 46.25 4.11 25.30
N PHE A 1159 46.59 3.11 24.47
CA PHE A 1159 45.84 1.87 24.32
C PHE A 1159 46.51 0.67 24.99
N GLY A 1160 47.63 0.87 25.71
CA GLY A 1160 48.37 -0.21 26.37
C GLY A 1160 48.99 -1.26 25.43
N ALA A 1161 48.92 -1.04 24.10
CA ALA A 1161 49.22 -2.04 23.07
C ALA A 1161 50.73 -2.35 22.91
N ILE A 1162 51.62 -1.51 23.43
CA ILE A 1162 53.08 -1.69 23.31
C ILE A 1162 53.58 -2.83 24.19
N GLU A 1163 53.00 -2.98 25.39
CA GLU A 1163 53.42 -3.93 26.43
C GLU A 1163 52.50 -5.16 26.49
N HIS A 1164 51.25 -5.04 26.03
CA HIS A 1164 50.31 -6.16 26.00
C HIS A 1164 50.50 -7.07 24.79
N SER A 1165 50.30 -8.37 25.02
CA SER A 1165 50.39 -9.46 24.02
C SER A 1165 49.09 -10.27 23.96
N GLY A 1166 47.97 -9.67 24.40
CA GLY A 1166 46.66 -10.31 24.43
C GLY A 1166 46.19 -10.71 23.03
N LYS A 1167 45.33 -11.72 22.93
CA LYS A 1167 44.76 -12.20 21.67
C LYS A 1167 44.15 -11.03 20.88
N ALA A 1168 44.57 -10.85 19.63
CA ALA A 1168 43.87 -9.98 18.70
C ALA A 1168 42.57 -10.70 18.33
N ALA A 1169 41.43 -10.18 18.80
CA ALA A 1169 40.10 -10.68 18.45
C ALA A 1169 39.44 -9.84 17.36
N THR A 1170 39.94 -8.63 17.10
CA THR A 1170 39.36 -7.65 16.18
C THR A 1170 40.41 -7.11 15.20
N ARG A 1171 39.98 -6.60 14.04
CA ARG A 1171 40.85 -6.01 13.03
C ARG A 1171 41.69 -4.83 13.58
N PRO A 1172 41.15 -3.89 14.37
CA PRO A 1172 41.94 -2.86 15.05
C PRO A 1172 43.04 -3.42 15.97
N ALA A 1173 42.76 -4.51 16.70
CA ALA A 1173 43.73 -5.13 17.58
C ALA A 1173 44.90 -5.77 16.81
N ALA A 1174 44.62 -6.34 15.62
CA ALA A 1174 45.65 -6.85 14.73
C ALA A 1174 46.57 -5.72 14.24
N TRP A 1175 46.00 -4.60 13.78
CA TRP A 1175 46.82 -3.45 13.37
C TRP A 1175 47.65 -2.85 14.50
N MET A 1176 47.10 -2.77 15.72
CA MET A 1176 47.85 -2.35 16.90
C MET A 1176 49.02 -3.28 17.22
N ALA A 1177 48.79 -4.60 17.21
CA ALA A 1177 49.83 -5.59 17.47
C ALA A 1177 50.95 -5.53 16.42
N MET A 1178 50.62 -5.24 15.17
CA MET A 1178 51.60 -5.04 14.12
C MET A 1178 52.41 -3.75 14.28
N ALA A 1179 51.76 -2.63 14.58
CA ALA A 1179 52.47 -1.39 14.86
C ALA A 1179 53.41 -1.53 16.07
N ALA A 1180 52.95 -2.21 17.13
CA ALA A 1180 53.75 -2.54 18.30
C ALA A 1180 54.94 -3.47 17.95
N ALA A 1181 54.72 -4.49 17.12
CA ALA A 1181 55.77 -5.40 16.67
C ALA A 1181 56.85 -4.65 15.87
N SER A 1182 56.46 -3.72 14.98
CA SER A 1182 57.38 -2.87 14.22
C SER A 1182 58.25 -2.00 15.13
N ILE A 1183 57.64 -1.34 16.12
CA ILE A 1183 58.36 -0.50 17.09
C ILE A 1183 59.35 -1.34 17.91
N ASN A 1184 58.87 -2.44 18.51
CA ASN A 1184 59.69 -3.30 19.36
C ASN A 1184 60.84 -3.96 18.58
N ALA A 1185 60.62 -4.33 17.31
CA ALA A 1185 61.68 -4.88 16.46
C ALA A 1185 62.79 -3.85 16.19
N GLN A 1186 62.42 -2.61 15.85
CA GLN A 1186 63.39 -1.54 15.56
C GLN A 1186 64.13 -1.03 16.81
N GLU A 1187 63.54 -1.16 18.00
CA GLU A 1187 64.18 -0.85 19.28
C GLU A 1187 65.01 -2.01 19.87
N GLY A 1188 65.04 -3.18 19.20
CA GLY A 1188 65.82 -4.35 19.63
C GLY A 1188 65.13 -5.30 20.62
N HIS A 1189 63.83 -5.12 20.87
CA HIS A 1189 63.00 -5.98 21.72
C HIS A 1189 62.42 -7.19 20.97
N ALA A 1190 63.31 -8.03 20.43
CA ALA A 1190 62.94 -9.09 19.48
C ALA A 1190 61.98 -10.17 20.01
N GLN A 1191 62.07 -10.54 21.29
CA GLN A 1191 61.14 -11.53 21.88
C GLN A 1191 59.71 -10.98 21.96
N LEU A 1192 59.57 -9.70 22.29
CA LEU A 1192 58.26 -9.04 22.40
C LEU A 1192 57.63 -8.87 21.00
N ALA A 1193 58.43 -8.43 20.02
CA ALA A 1193 58.00 -8.35 18.62
C ALA A 1193 57.53 -9.72 18.09
N ARG A 1194 58.31 -10.80 18.33
CA ARG A 1194 57.92 -12.18 17.96
C ARG A 1194 56.61 -12.62 18.60
N LYS A 1195 56.39 -12.28 19.88
CA LYS A 1195 55.15 -12.60 20.58
C LYS A 1195 53.95 -11.91 19.93
N GLN A 1196 54.08 -10.61 19.63
CA GLN A 1196 53.05 -9.82 18.96
C GLN A 1196 52.74 -10.34 17.54
N LEU A 1197 53.74 -10.80 16.80
CA LEU A 1197 53.55 -11.48 15.51
C LEU A 1197 52.85 -12.83 15.62
N GLY A 1198 53.13 -13.59 16.67
CA GLY A 1198 52.37 -14.80 16.98
C GLY A 1198 50.88 -14.49 17.12
N THR A 1199 50.55 -13.39 17.79
CA THR A 1199 49.18 -12.90 17.94
C THR A 1199 48.53 -12.54 16.59
N LEU A 1200 49.28 -11.92 15.68
CA LEU A 1200 48.82 -11.60 14.32
C LEU A 1200 48.53 -12.86 13.51
N ARG A 1201 49.42 -13.87 13.59
CA ARG A 1201 49.24 -15.15 12.91
C ARG A 1201 48.04 -15.92 13.47
N GLU A 1202 47.81 -15.84 14.78
CA GLU A 1202 46.61 -16.41 15.40
C GLU A 1202 45.33 -15.69 14.95
N TRP A 1203 45.34 -14.36 14.80
CA TRP A 1203 44.20 -13.62 14.26
C TRP A 1203 43.94 -13.94 12.78
N GLU A 1204 44.99 -13.98 11.96
CA GLU A 1204 44.90 -14.38 10.55
C GLU A 1204 44.32 -15.80 10.41
N ALA A 1205 44.80 -16.76 11.21
CA ALA A 1205 44.36 -18.14 11.12
C ALA A 1205 42.93 -18.37 11.66
N ASN A 1206 42.53 -17.62 12.69
CA ASN A 1206 41.28 -17.88 13.44
C ASN A 1206 40.16 -16.87 13.20
N VAL A 1207 40.45 -15.69 12.66
CA VAL A 1207 39.48 -14.60 12.51
C VAL A 1207 39.31 -14.25 11.03
N ALA A 1208 40.35 -13.79 10.33
CA ALA A 1208 40.21 -13.38 8.93
C ALA A 1208 41.19 -14.10 7.99
N PRO A 1209 41.05 -15.42 7.76
CA PRO A 1209 41.94 -16.16 6.87
C PRO A 1209 41.88 -15.71 5.42
N GLY A 1210 40.89 -14.90 5.02
CA GLY A 1210 40.76 -14.28 3.70
C GLY A 1210 41.41 -12.90 3.56
N ASP A 1211 41.87 -12.23 4.64
CA ASP A 1211 42.37 -10.85 4.56
C ASP A 1211 43.74 -10.79 3.88
N TRP A 1212 43.73 -10.43 2.60
CA TRP A 1212 44.87 -10.46 1.71
C TRP A 1212 45.88 -9.31 1.94
N ALA A 1213 45.40 -8.08 2.19
CA ALA A 1213 46.20 -6.89 2.46
C ALA A 1213 46.97 -7.07 3.78
N PHE A 1214 46.31 -7.64 4.78
CA PHE A 1214 46.95 -7.99 6.04
C PHE A 1214 48.08 -9.01 5.84
N ARG A 1215 47.91 -10.01 4.97
CA ARG A 1215 48.93 -11.03 4.65
C ARG A 1215 50.12 -10.46 3.92
N ALA A 1216 49.89 -9.63 2.89
CA ALA A 1216 50.94 -8.96 2.14
C ALA A 1216 51.77 -8.06 3.06
N MET A 1217 51.09 -7.30 3.92
CA MET A 1217 51.75 -6.41 4.87
C MET A 1217 52.47 -7.14 6.00
N ARG A 1218 51.93 -8.24 6.55
CA ARG A 1218 52.66 -9.07 7.52
C ARG A 1218 53.97 -9.58 6.91
N LYS A 1219 53.94 -10.04 5.65
CA LYS A 1219 55.15 -10.46 4.92
C LYS A 1219 56.13 -9.31 4.71
N ALA A 1220 55.65 -8.11 4.39
CA ALA A 1220 56.49 -6.93 4.26
C ALA A 1220 57.11 -6.50 5.60
N ALA A 1221 56.35 -6.56 6.71
CA ALA A 1221 56.84 -6.30 8.05
C ALA A 1221 57.89 -7.34 8.47
N GLU A 1222 57.68 -8.63 8.15
CA GLU A 1222 58.64 -9.71 8.34
C GLU A 1222 59.91 -9.51 7.51
N ALA A 1223 59.81 -8.95 6.30
CA ALA A 1223 60.94 -8.69 5.40
C ALA A 1223 61.77 -7.45 5.78
N ALA A 1224 61.19 -6.49 6.51
CA ALA A 1224 61.83 -5.24 6.90
C ALA A 1224 62.73 -5.35 8.16
N TRP A 1225 62.83 -6.53 8.79
CA TRP A 1225 63.65 -6.71 9.99
C TRP A 1225 65.11 -7.08 9.70
N PRO A 1226 66.06 -6.72 10.59
CA PRO A 1226 67.44 -7.16 10.48
C PRO A 1226 67.53 -8.70 10.37
N GLN A 1227 68.43 -9.21 9.54
CA GLN A 1227 68.52 -10.65 9.22
C GLN A 1227 68.76 -11.57 10.43
N ASP A 1228 69.29 -11.04 11.54
CA ASP A 1228 69.44 -11.77 12.82
C ASP A 1228 68.10 -12.18 13.47
N PHE A 1229 66.98 -11.72 12.91
CA PHE A 1229 65.63 -11.93 13.43
C PHE A 1229 64.73 -12.85 12.59
N ALA A 1230 65.25 -13.45 11.50
CA ALA A 1230 64.50 -14.36 10.62
C ALA A 1230 63.85 -15.54 11.40
N PRO A 1231 62.61 -15.94 11.07
CA PRO A 1231 61.99 -17.12 11.68
C PRO A 1231 62.73 -18.39 11.25
N PHE A 1232 62.88 -19.35 12.17
CA PHE A 1232 63.26 -20.73 11.79
C PHE A 1232 62.30 -21.20 10.70
N GLY A 1233 62.86 -21.69 9.59
CA GLY A 1233 62.13 -21.93 8.35
C GLY A 1233 60.87 -22.80 8.50
N GLU A 1234 59.95 -22.61 7.54
CA GLU A 1234 58.58 -23.16 7.45
C GLU A 1234 58.44 -24.70 7.47
N ASN A 1235 59.47 -25.47 7.81
CA ASN A 1235 59.47 -26.94 7.77
C ASN A 1235 59.91 -27.60 9.09
N SER A 1236 59.13 -27.45 10.17
CA SER A 1236 59.34 -28.25 11.39
C SER A 1236 58.02 -28.53 12.12
N PRO A 1237 57.34 -29.66 11.86
CA PRO A 1237 56.18 -30.08 12.63
C PRO A 1237 56.63 -30.73 13.94
N GLN A 1238 56.99 -29.94 14.96
CA GLN A 1238 57.08 -30.45 16.32
C GLN A 1238 55.76 -30.20 17.05
N ARG A 1239 54.97 -31.28 17.11
CA ARG A 1239 53.85 -31.44 18.05
C ARG A 1239 54.35 -31.15 19.47
N LEU A 1240 53.94 -30.02 20.03
CA LEU A 1240 53.90 -29.85 21.48
C LEU A 1240 52.78 -30.77 22.00
N LYS A 1241 53.17 -31.98 22.41
CA LYS A 1241 52.36 -32.80 23.30
C LYS A 1241 52.25 -32.05 24.63
N ALA A 1242 51.03 -31.75 25.04
CA ALA A 1242 50.72 -31.45 26.42
C ALA A 1242 51.21 -32.62 27.30
N SER A 1243 52.21 -32.37 28.14
CA SER A 1243 52.45 -33.17 29.33
C SER A 1243 51.65 -32.54 30.46
N ASP A 1244 50.52 -33.17 30.79
CA ASP A 1244 49.99 -33.12 32.15
C ASP A 1244 51.08 -33.65 33.09
N ASP A 1245 51.55 -32.81 34.00
CA ASP A 1245 52.04 -33.23 35.32
C ASP A 1245 52.13 -32.01 36.25
N GLY A 1246 51.16 -31.92 37.16
CA GLY A 1246 51.38 -31.77 38.60
C GLY A 1246 52.13 -30.57 39.18
N ALA A 1247 51.34 -29.70 39.81
CA ALA A 1247 51.49 -29.23 41.20
C ALA A 1247 52.58 -28.20 41.60
N ASP A 1248 52.07 -27.25 42.39
CA ASP A 1248 52.69 -26.43 43.45
C ASP A 1248 53.64 -25.28 43.10
N GLY A 1249 53.32 -24.11 43.67
CA GLY A 1249 54.34 -23.15 44.13
C GLY A 1249 54.17 -21.71 43.67
N THR A 1250 53.43 -20.94 44.49
CA THR A 1250 53.84 -19.61 45.02
C THR A 1250 54.52 -18.58 44.11
N ASP A 1251 53.81 -17.47 43.94
CA ASP A 1251 54.23 -16.09 44.28
C ASP A 1251 55.22 -15.30 43.39
N SER A 1252 54.93 -14.00 43.31
CA SER A 1252 55.75 -12.84 42.91
C SER A 1252 55.99 -12.49 41.43
N SER A 1253 55.48 -11.31 41.06
CA SER A 1253 56.08 -10.19 40.28
C SER A 1253 57.14 -10.46 39.19
N ASP A 1254 56.80 -10.11 37.94
CA ASP A 1254 57.33 -8.94 37.20
C ASP A 1254 56.63 -8.80 35.83
#